data_AF-A0A8H6SZH0-F1
#
_entry.id   AF-A0A8H6SZH0-F1
#
_cell.length_a   1.000
_cell.length_b   1.000
_cell.length_c   1.000
_cell.angle_alpha   90.00
_cell.angle_beta   90.00
_cell.angle_gamma   90.00
#
_symmetry.space_group_name_H-M   'P 1'
#
loop_
_entity.id
_entity.type
_entity.pdbx_description
1 polymer ?
#
loop_
_entity_poly.entity_id
_entity_poly.type
_entity_poly.pdbx_seq_one_letter_code
_entity_poly.pdbx_strand_id
1 'polypeptide(L)'
;MASKKAMRATKLEAALRLSRTDGTPEGWVKIVELMCEHFGLPADLSPRSALRKVYGKLDIIYPRMKREFEETPDHRIKGAIVDVYTKLSTDAILRNQLFQYGFLGQLVSLVADPLTRNLAIDSLVTITHHGGVAVRMEVAKAACRPLLQILKDGSDDPDTPQLAVRALAHSILGAVSIEGKKIEPNLPASLPLAEVAQAFLDALRGPHATPEMVGHIPISLVEMSKDIKLTKPMLDLLVAGLRFKGWYARTRCLSGLLVHYIPQSIIDPRTVAPTTALECVSHIANAPTNVRETMRAWGLQKSVMFTMVASNREFAAALGPVYASGGGMYEAGKKIAELVVGSENAFTDGNFPLENPVNGQLMFPVGGSTSSSLLLWSDMLPVCAQAIRDEKIASEMHLADALDLKFMLMRRRYTEATALARRVLTRNPDFAYPYYILMLAQTGEPALRAAKRGLQCTPGPQNLTPFLRWQFLHRGSELACNLWMVAIDAPGADGNPSMDVGVAMIMKAVEDWEAFVKEAPPDHRDMRTACSWLILLRIMTLPRLSDDLRELQPLIDRLKFCVDFNKWLHLPILKTQLSLVAQATLDSLPAAWKEWGKSIASVRNIEKLYTARKMEVDLAAWMAGLPVAYVNDICGCGQEHGGEGDHGHEHGHDDDAPAVPGPGPAPRKDPKEDKTQLYRCSFCSNPSAVLRKCAGCSEARYCDESCQKQHWKAHKRECRVLVHGRADADSDAVLPS
;
A
#
# COMPACT_ATOMS: atom_id res chain seq x y z
N MET A 1 30.42 48.50 24.33
CA MET A 1 29.65 48.12 23.11
C MET A 1 30.37 48.43 21.79
N ALA A 2 31.21 49.49 21.70
CA ALA A 2 31.95 49.85 20.48
C ALA A 2 32.89 48.75 19.94
N SER A 3 33.60 48.03 20.82
CA SER A 3 34.56 46.96 20.42
C SER A 3 33.90 45.76 19.70
N LYS A 4 32.74 45.27 20.17
CA LYS A 4 32.02 44.15 19.51
C LYS A 4 31.43 44.53 18.15
N LYS A 5 31.08 45.81 17.94
CA LYS A 5 30.57 46.33 16.66
C LYS A 5 31.71 46.43 15.63
N ALA A 6 32.86 46.94 16.05
CA ALA A 6 34.08 47.00 15.23
C ALA A 6 34.59 45.61 14.82
N MET A 7 34.56 44.64 15.75
CA MET A 7 34.99 43.26 15.50
C MET A 7 34.07 42.49 14.54
N ARG A 8 32.79 42.87 14.45
CA ARG A 8 31.84 42.30 13.49
C ARG A 8 32.00 42.89 12.09
N ALA A 9 32.24 44.20 11.98
CA ALA A 9 32.52 44.85 10.70
C ALA A 9 33.76 44.23 10.02
N THR A 10 34.79 43.90 10.79
CA THR A 10 36.00 43.22 10.30
C THR A 10 35.75 41.82 9.73
N LYS A 11 34.73 41.10 10.22
CA LYS A 11 34.39 39.75 9.72
C LYS A 11 33.67 39.80 8.37
N LEU A 12 32.76 40.75 8.19
CA LEU A 12 32.10 40.98 6.90
C LEU A 12 33.11 41.44 5.83
N GLU A 13 34.02 42.35 6.19
CA GLU A 13 35.11 42.77 5.30
C GLU A 13 36.03 41.61 4.92
N ALA A 14 36.37 40.73 5.87
CA ALA A 14 37.15 39.53 5.59
C ALA A 14 36.41 38.57 4.64
N ALA A 15 35.11 38.37 4.83
CA ALA A 15 34.28 37.56 3.94
C ALA A 15 34.20 38.16 2.53
N LEU A 16 34.02 39.48 2.42
CA LEU A 16 34.01 40.22 1.14
C LEU A 16 35.36 40.21 0.42
N ARG A 17 36.47 40.16 1.17
CA ARG A 17 37.79 39.98 0.57
C ARG A 17 37.94 38.56 0.02
N LEU A 18 37.56 37.57 0.83
CA LEU A 18 37.69 36.16 0.48
C LEU A 18 36.77 35.78 -0.70
N SER A 19 35.56 36.35 -0.75
CA SER A 19 34.62 36.17 -1.88
C SER A 19 35.23 36.59 -3.22
N ARG A 20 36.17 37.54 -3.22
CA ARG A 20 36.85 38.03 -4.42
C ARG A 20 38.14 37.28 -4.74
N THR A 21 38.76 36.64 -3.75
CA THR A 21 40.13 36.09 -3.89
C THR A 21 40.19 34.56 -3.91
N ASP A 22 39.18 33.86 -3.40
CA ASP A 22 39.23 32.42 -3.20
C ASP A 22 37.92 31.73 -3.61
N GLY A 23 37.93 31.12 -4.81
CA GLY A 23 36.79 30.39 -5.39
C GLY A 23 36.67 28.93 -4.96
N THR A 24 37.55 28.43 -4.08
CA THR A 24 37.60 27.01 -3.72
C THR A 24 36.46 26.59 -2.79
N PRO A 25 36.14 25.29 -2.69
CA PRO A 25 35.22 24.76 -1.68
C PRO A 25 35.63 25.13 -0.25
N GLU A 26 36.93 25.11 0.05
CA GLU A 26 37.49 25.50 1.36
C GLU A 26 37.27 27.00 1.62
N GLY A 27 37.47 27.83 0.59
CA GLY A 27 37.15 29.25 0.62
C GLY A 27 35.67 29.50 0.90
N TRP A 28 34.77 28.71 0.30
CA TRP A 28 33.33 28.79 0.56
C TRP A 28 32.97 28.49 2.02
N VAL A 29 33.47 27.38 2.56
CA VAL A 29 33.25 27.01 3.98
C VAL A 29 33.68 28.15 4.90
N LYS A 30 34.84 28.74 4.64
CA LYS A 30 35.39 29.84 5.43
C LYS A 30 34.58 31.14 5.31
N ILE A 31 34.03 31.45 4.12
CA ILE A 31 33.10 32.58 3.96
C ILE A 31 31.88 32.36 4.86
N VAL A 32 31.28 31.16 4.86
CA VAL A 32 30.09 30.86 5.66
C VAL A 32 30.38 30.92 7.16
N GLU A 33 31.55 30.44 7.61
CA GLU A 33 32.02 30.58 9.00
C GLU A 33 32.15 32.05 9.41
N LEU A 34 32.78 32.88 8.58
CA LEU A 34 32.93 34.32 8.83
C LEU A 34 31.57 35.02 8.91
N MET A 35 30.61 34.64 8.06
CA MET A 35 29.25 35.16 8.11
C MET A 35 28.53 34.71 9.40
N CYS A 36 28.66 33.45 9.81
CA CYS A 36 28.13 32.99 11.11
C CYS A 36 28.67 33.84 12.26
N GLU A 37 29.98 34.06 12.31
CA GLU A 37 30.62 34.90 13.34
C GLU A 37 30.14 36.36 13.30
N HIS A 38 30.01 36.93 12.10
CA HIS A 38 29.49 38.29 11.89
C HIS A 38 28.08 38.45 12.49
N PHE A 39 27.22 37.45 12.30
CA PHE A 39 25.87 37.44 12.86
C PHE A 39 25.84 37.09 14.35
N GLY A 40 26.92 36.53 14.90
CA GLY A 40 27.02 36.09 16.30
C GLY A 40 26.45 34.68 16.51
N LEU A 41 26.48 33.87 15.46
CA LEU A 41 26.19 32.44 15.45
C LEU A 41 27.48 31.63 15.68
N PRO A 42 27.37 30.37 16.13
CA PRO A 42 28.49 29.43 16.10
C PRO A 42 29.03 29.26 14.67
N ALA A 43 30.35 29.16 14.50
CA ALA A 43 30.99 28.97 13.19
C ALA A 43 30.53 27.66 12.51
N ASP A 44 30.33 26.61 13.30
CA ASP A 44 29.72 25.35 12.86
C ASP A 44 28.31 25.21 13.47
N LEU A 45 27.32 25.11 12.58
CA LEU A 45 25.90 24.95 12.93
C LEU A 45 25.43 23.49 12.89
N SER A 46 26.29 22.55 12.50
CA SER A 46 25.99 21.12 12.44
C SER A 46 25.63 20.50 13.81
N PRO A 47 26.29 20.87 14.93
CA PRO A 47 26.01 20.26 16.23
C PRO A 47 24.66 20.69 16.80
N ARG A 48 23.93 19.74 17.41
CA ARG A 48 22.69 20.02 18.16
C ARG A 48 22.86 21.14 19.19
N SER A 49 24.01 21.20 19.86
CA SER A 49 24.31 22.23 20.86
C SER A 49 24.47 23.63 20.26
N ALA A 50 24.90 23.73 19.00
CA ALA A 50 25.00 24.98 18.26
C ALA A 50 23.59 25.49 17.92
N LEU A 51 22.74 24.64 17.34
CA LEU A 51 21.35 24.97 17.00
C LEU A 51 20.54 25.40 18.24
N ARG A 52 20.71 24.74 19.39
CA ARG A 52 20.09 25.15 20.67
C ARG A 52 20.39 26.60 21.05
N LYS A 53 21.57 27.13 20.72
CA LYS A 53 21.96 28.52 21.04
C LYS A 53 21.26 29.55 20.15
N VAL A 54 20.62 29.13 19.05
CA VAL A 54 19.97 29.99 18.07
C VAL A 54 18.52 30.29 18.45
N TYR A 55 17.81 29.33 19.06
CA TYR A 55 16.38 29.42 19.39
C TYR A 55 15.95 30.67 20.17
N GLY A 56 16.83 31.23 21.00
CA GLY A 56 16.55 32.45 21.78
C GLY A 56 17.08 33.75 21.17
N LYS A 57 17.53 33.73 19.91
CA LYS A 57 18.15 34.89 19.25
C LYS A 57 17.68 35.11 17.81
N LEU A 58 16.85 34.23 17.27
CA LEU A 58 16.50 34.25 15.85
C LEU A 58 15.76 35.54 15.45
N ASP A 59 14.93 36.06 16.33
CA ASP A 59 14.24 37.35 16.24
C ASP A 59 15.20 38.55 16.11
N ILE A 60 16.39 38.47 16.71
CA ILE A 60 17.42 39.50 16.63
C ILE A 60 18.35 39.28 15.43
N ILE A 61 18.65 38.02 15.13
CA ILE A 61 19.65 37.66 14.10
C ILE A 61 19.03 37.76 12.71
N TYR A 62 17.79 37.31 12.52
CA TYR A 62 17.13 37.30 11.21
C TYR A 62 17.03 38.69 10.57
N PRO A 63 16.56 39.76 11.24
CA PRO A 63 16.48 41.09 10.62
C PRO A 63 17.83 41.65 10.18
N ARG A 64 18.92 41.24 10.84
CA ARG A 64 20.28 41.59 10.42
C ARG A 64 20.60 40.84 9.13
N MET A 65 20.60 39.51 9.17
CA MET A 65 20.87 38.67 7.99
C MET A 65 20.04 39.10 6.77
N LYS A 66 18.77 39.46 6.97
CA LYS A 66 17.89 40.02 5.95
C LYS A 66 18.40 41.34 5.37
N ARG A 67 18.75 42.31 6.21
CA ARG A 67 19.32 43.60 5.78
C ARG A 67 20.62 43.38 4.99
N GLU A 68 21.55 42.60 5.54
CA GLU A 68 22.82 42.32 4.86
C GLU A 68 22.61 41.60 3.51
N PHE A 69 21.60 40.73 3.40
CA PHE A 69 21.21 40.08 2.14
C PHE A 69 20.66 41.08 1.10
N GLU A 70 19.82 42.03 1.55
CA GLU A 70 19.18 43.03 0.68
C GLU A 70 20.17 44.11 0.21
N GLU A 71 21.12 44.51 1.06
CA GLU A 71 22.07 45.59 0.78
C GLU A 71 23.32 45.15 0.00
N THR A 72 23.74 43.88 0.11
CA THR A 72 24.99 43.43 -0.52
C THR A 72 24.81 43.20 -2.03
N PRO A 73 25.70 43.73 -2.90
CA PRO A 73 25.73 43.37 -4.31
C PRO A 73 26.51 42.06 -4.57
N ASP A 74 27.23 41.53 -3.57
CA ASP A 74 28.07 40.34 -3.74
C ASP A 74 27.24 39.04 -3.67
N HIS A 75 27.14 38.34 -4.80
CA HIS A 75 26.41 37.10 -4.96
C HIS A 75 26.89 35.98 -4.02
N ARG A 76 28.19 35.90 -3.73
CA ARG A 76 28.74 34.88 -2.82
C ARG A 76 28.38 35.17 -1.38
N ILE A 77 28.30 36.45 -0.99
CA ILE A 77 27.79 36.83 0.34
C ILE A 77 26.30 36.53 0.46
N LYS A 78 25.47 36.84 -0.56
CA LYS A 78 24.05 36.44 -0.57
C LYS A 78 23.90 34.93 -0.42
N GLY A 79 24.71 34.19 -1.17
CA GLY A 79 24.73 32.74 -1.10
C GLY A 79 25.16 32.22 0.27
N ALA A 80 26.20 32.79 0.88
CA ALA A 80 26.64 32.39 2.21
C ALA A 80 25.56 32.65 3.27
N ILE A 81 24.81 33.75 3.18
CA ILE A 81 23.67 34.02 4.06
C ILE A 81 22.57 32.96 3.88
N VAL A 82 22.29 32.57 2.63
CA VAL A 82 21.35 31.48 2.32
C VAL A 82 21.82 30.14 2.89
N ASP A 83 23.11 29.80 2.76
CA ASP A 83 23.66 28.57 3.33
C ASP A 83 23.52 28.55 4.87
N VAL A 84 23.71 29.70 5.54
CA VAL A 84 23.42 29.83 6.98
C VAL A 84 21.96 29.51 7.28
N TYR A 85 21.00 30.10 6.53
CA TYR A 85 19.59 29.80 6.72
C TYR A 85 19.25 28.33 6.45
N THR A 86 19.86 27.72 5.44
CA THR A 86 19.67 26.30 5.08
C THR A 86 20.19 25.38 6.17
N LYS A 87 21.38 25.66 6.74
CA LYS A 87 21.92 24.92 7.89
C LYS A 87 21.00 25.01 9.11
N LEU A 88 20.44 26.19 9.39
CA LEU A 88 19.42 26.34 10.45
C LEU A 88 18.13 25.57 10.14
N SER A 89 17.77 25.43 8.87
CA SER A 89 16.56 24.76 8.42
C SER A 89 16.61 23.23 8.47
N THR A 90 17.77 22.66 8.80
CA THR A 90 17.90 21.24 9.20
C THR A 90 17.12 20.93 10.47
N ASP A 91 16.88 21.95 11.32
CA ASP A 91 15.96 21.87 12.45
C ASP A 91 14.56 22.35 12.04
N ALA A 92 13.58 21.49 12.25
CA ALA A 92 12.20 21.75 11.82
C ALA A 92 11.54 22.97 12.48
N ILE A 93 11.88 23.30 13.73
CA ILE A 93 11.25 24.44 14.41
C ILE A 93 11.88 25.74 13.92
N LEU A 94 13.21 25.80 13.83
CA LEU A 94 13.94 26.96 13.29
C LEU A 94 13.54 27.23 11.83
N ARG A 95 13.45 26.19 11.00
CA ARG A 95 12.96 26.29 9.63
C ARG A 95 11.59 26.95 9.56
N ASN A 96 10.64 26.46 10.34
CA ASN A 96 9.27 26.97 10.31
C ASN A 96 9.21 28.46 10.73
N GLN A 97 10.04 28.88 11.70
CA GLN A 97 10.19 30.29 12.08
C GLN A 97 10.81 31.13 10.96
N LEU A 98 11.87 30.65 10.31
CA LEU A 98 12.51 31.34 9.18
C LEU A 98 11.52 31.57 8.02
N PHE A 99 10.65 30.59 7.76
CA PHE A 99 9.59 30.70 6.76
C PHE A 99 8.61 31.83 7.11
N GLN A 100 8.18 31.93 8.37
CA GLN A 100 7.31 33.01 8.83
C GLN A 100 7.95 34.39 8.70
N TYR A 101 9.28 34.48 8.79
CA TYR A 101 9.99 35.75 8.63
C TYR A 101 10.23 36.17 7.16
N GLY A 102 9.92 35.31 6.19
CA GLY A 102 10.00 35.62 4.76
C GLY A 102 11.24 35.07 4.05
N PHE A 103 11.97 34.13 4.66
CA PHE A 103 13.16 33.49 4.06
C PHE A 103 12.89 32.88 2.68
N LEU A 104 11.71 32.29 2.46
CA LEU A 104 11.36 31.65 1.18
C LEU A 104 11.40 32.64 0.01
N GLY A 105 10.91 33.87 0.20
CA GLY A 105 10.94 34.90 -0.85
C GLY A 105 12.37 35.26 -1.25
N GLN A 106 13.29 35.31 -0.28
CA GLN A 106 14.71 35.57 -0.54
C GLN A 106 15.34 34.42 -1.35
N LEU A 107 15.06 33.16 -1.00
CA LEU A 107 15.52 32.00 -1.78
C LEU A 107 15.03 32.04 -3.22
N VAL A 108 13.72 32.26 -3.43
CA VAL A 108 13.13 32.28 -4.77
C VAL A 108 13.72 33.39 -5.62
N SER A 109 14.06 34.55 -5.03
CA SER A 109 14.71 35.63 -5.77
C SER A 109 16.08 35.25 -6.35
N LEU A 110 16.82 34.37 -5.66
CA LEU A 110 18.13 33.88 -6.11
C LEU A 110 18.07 32.76 -7.16
N VAL A 111 16.93 32.10 -7.32
CA VAL A 111 16.73 31.04 -8.34
C VAL A 111 16.85 31.63 -9.76
N ALA A 112 16.45 32.88 -9.95
CA ALA A 112 16.52 33.56 -11.24
C ALA A 112 17.97 33.88 -11.68
N ASP A 113 18.86 34.15 -10.73
CA ASP A 113 20.24 34.57 -10.99
C ASP A 113 21.16 33.36 -11.25
N PRO A 114 21.76 33.21 -12.45
CA PRO A 114 22.63 32.09 -12.79
C PRO A 114 23.77 31.84 -11.79
N LEU A 115 24.31 32.89 -11.15
CA LEU A 115 25.45 32.76 -10.23
C LEU A 115 25.07 32.19 -8.86
N THR A 116 23.81 32.32 -8.46
CA THR A 116 23.30 31.85 -7.17
C THR A 116 22.26 30.73 -7.28
N ARG A 117 21.80 30.44 -8.50
CA ARG A 117 20.72 29.51 -8.80
C ARG A 117 20.90 28.17 -8.13
N ASN A 118 21.99 27.45 -8.41
CA ASN A 118 22.16 26.08 -7.93
C ASN A 118 22.23 26.00 -6.41
N LEU A 119 22.86 26.98 -5.77
CA LEU A 119 22.87 27.09 -4.31
C LEU A 119 21.46 27.32 -3.74
N ALA A 120 20.67 28.19 -4.37
CA ALA A 120 19.30 28.46 -3.96
C ALA A 120 18.40 27.24 -4.15
N ILE A 121 18.55 26.53 -5.27
CA ILE A 121 17.78 25.29 -5.54
C ILE A 121 18.20 24.18 -4.57
N ASP A 122 19.49 23.99 -4.31
CA ASP A 122 19.97 22.99 -3.34
C ASP A 122 19.47 23.29 -1.91
N SER A 123 19.39 24.58 -1.55
CA SER A 123 18.74 25.01 -0.32
C SER A 123 17.27 24.62 -0.28
N LEU A 124 16.51 24.86 -1.36
CA LEU A 124 15.11 24.42 -1.48
C LEU A 124 14.98 22.89 -1.37
N VAL A 125 15.90 22.14 -1.97
CA VAL A 125 15.93 20.67 -1.86
C VAL A 125 16.11 20.25 -0.41
N THR A 126 17.08 20.82 0.30
CA THR A 126 17.36 20.49 1.71
C THR A 126 16.16 20.79 2.62
N ILE A 127 15.56 21.97 2.43
CA ILE A 127 14.41 22.45 3.21
C ILE A 127 13.17 21.58 2.99
N THR A 128 12.91 21.20 1.73
CA THR A 128 11.75 20.37 1.37
C THR A 128 11.93 18.91 1.74
N HIS A 129 13.16 18.39 1.67
CA HIS A 129 13.48 17.02 2.05
C HIS A 129 13.14 16.75 3.52
N HIS A 130 13.55 17.65 4.42
CA HIS A 130 13.22 17.60 5.84
C HIS A 130 11.89 18.29 6.20
N GLY A 131 11.25 18.92 5.21
CA GLY A 131 10.04 19.74 5.35
C GLY A 131 8.80 18.91 5.64
N GLY A 132 7.95 19.38 6.57
CA GLY A 132 6.58 18.88 6.68
C GLY A 132 5.71 19.33 5.49
N VAL A 133 4.50 18.79 5.38
CA VAL A 133 3.56 19.06 4.27
C VAL A 133 3.35 20.57 4.05
N ALA A 134 3.11 21.35 5.12
CA ALA A 134 2.94 22.79 5.02
C ALA A 134 4.13 23.51 4.37
N VAL A 135 5.37 23.16 4.74
CA VAL A 135 6.58 23.77 4.17
C VAL A 135 6.70 23.43 2.68
N ARG A 136 6.44 22.17 2.32
CA ARG A 136 6.49 21.73 0.92
C ARG A 136 5.44 22.45 0.06
N MET A 137 4.23 22.67 0.59
CA MET A 137 3.17 23.43 -0.07
C MET A 137 3.57 24.88 -0.32
N GLU A 138 4.13 25.57 0.68
CA GLU A 138 4.59 26.96 0.51
C GLU A 138 5.70 27.06 -0.53
N VAL A 139 6.65 26.12 -0.53
CA VAL A 139 7.67 26.04 -1.59
C VAL A 139 7.04 25.78 -2.96
N ALA A 140 6.04 24.90 -3.05
CA ALA A 140 5.35 24.64 -4.31
C ALA A 140 4.68 25.91 -4.87
N LYS A 141 4.01 26.70 -4.02
CA LYS A 141 3.40 27.98 -4.42
C LYS A 141 4.43 28.97 -4.96
N ALA A 142 5.54 29.13 -4.24
CA ALA A 142 6.51 30.18 -4.53
C ALA A 142 7.52 29.81 -5.63
N ALA A 143 7.95 28.54 -5.69
CA ALA A 143 9.10 28.12 -6.50
C ALA A 143 8.72 27.23 -7.71
N CYS A 144 7.50 26.69 -7.80
CA CYS A 144 7.15 25.76 -8.89
C CYS A 144 7.33 26.38 -10.29
N ARG A 145 6.79 27.59 -10.52
CA ARG A 145 6.93 28.27 -11.83
C ARG A 145 8.38 28.64 -12.16
N PRO A 146 9.16 29.27 -11.27
CA PRO A 146 10.58 29.52 -11.52
C PRO A 146 11.39 28.26 -11.86
N LEU A 147 11.20 27.17 -11.09
CA LEU A 147 11.91 25.91 -11.31
C LEU A 147 11.48 25.22 -12.61
N LEU A 148 10.19 25.27 -12.95
CA LEU A 148 9.68 24.77 -14.23
C LEU A 148 10.31 25.52 -15.41
N GLN A 149 10.43 26.84 -15.31
CA GLN A 149 11.02 27.65 -16.37
C GLN A 149 12.49 27.27 -16.60
N ILE A 150 13.26 27.03 -15.53
CA ILE A 150 14.66 26.56 -15.62
C ILE A 150 14.76 25.23 -16.37
N LEU A 151 13.84 24.29 -16.13
CA LEU A 151 13.84 23.02 -16.87
C LEU A 151 13.49 23.20 -18.35
N LYS A 152 12.59 24.13 -18.67
CA LYS A 152 12.16 24.41 -20.05
C LYS A 152 13.21 25.16 -20.86
N ASP A 153 13.88 26.14 -20.25
CA ASP A 153 14.91 26.94 -20.91
C ASP A 153 16.16 26.11 -21.20
N GLY A 154 16.37 25.02 -20.45
CA GLY A 154 17.60 24.26 -20.47
C GLY A 154 18.71 24.98 -19.71
N SER A 155 19.75 24.23 -19.33
CA SER A 155 20.92 24.78 -18.67
C SER A 155 22.16 24.06 -19.18
N ASP A 156 23.22 24.83 -19.44
CA ASP A 156 24.55 24.29 -19.77
C ASP A 156 25.25 23.69 -18.53
N ASP A 157 24.79 24.07 -17.33
CA ASP A 157 25.29 23.50 -16.08
C ASP A 157 24.60 22.14 -15.83
N PRO A 158 25.38 21.04 -15.76
CA PRO A 158 24.85 19.68 -15.65
C PRO A 158 24.10 19.41 -14.34
N ASP A 159 24.34 20.17 -13.27
CA ASP A 159 23.73 19.94 -11.96
C ASP A 159 22.35 20.60 -11.83
N THR A 160 22.12 21.67 -12.60
CA THR A 160 20.89 22.49 -12.52
C THR A 160 19.61 21.66 -12.74
N PRO A 161 19.50 20.82 -13.79
CA PRO A 161 18.27 20.05 -14.04
C PRO A 161 17.97 19.06 -12.91
N GLN A 162 19.00 18.39 -12.39
CA GLN A 162 18.84 17.45 -11.27
C GLN A 162 18.34 18.16 -10.00
N LEU A 163 18.91 19.31 -9.66
CA LEU A 163 18.49 20.10 -8.51
C LEU A 163 17.05 20.58 -8.67
N ALA A 164 16.70 21.10 -9.86
CA ALA A 164 15.34 21.59 -10.15
C ALA A 164 14.30 20.46 -10.07
N VAL A 165 14.60 19.29 -10.64
CA VAL A 165 13.75 18.09 -10.53
C VAL A 165 13.52 17.69 -9.07
N ARG A 166 14.57 17.63 -8.25
CA ARG A 166 14.46 17.26 -6.83
C ARG A 166 13.61 18.26 -6.04
N ALA A 167 13.84 19.56 -6.24
CA ALA A 167 13.09 20.62 -5.58
C ALA A 167 11.59 20.58 -5.95
N LEU A 168 11.29 20.39 -7.25
CA LEU A 168 9.92 20.23 -7.74
C LEU A 168 9.27 18.95 -7.18
N ALA A 169 9.96 17.81 -7.24
CA ALA A 169 9.46 16.52 -6.75
C ALA A 169 9.08 16.59 -5.26
N HIS A 170 9.96 17.12 -4.41
CA HIS A 170 9.70 17.22 -2.98
C HIS A 170 8.57 18.22 -2.65
N SER A 171 8.51 19.35 -3.34
CA SER A 171 7.51 20.40 -3.07
C SER A 171 6.12 20.02 -3.56
N ILE A 172 6.01 19.49 -4.79
CA ILE A 172 4.74 19.04 -5.38
C ILE A 172 4.13 17.90 -4.56
N LEU A 173 4.95 16.97 -4.05
CA LEU A 173 4.47 15.90 -3.15
C LEU A 173 3.66 16.48 -1.97
N GLY A 174 4.09 17.61 -1.40
CA GLY A 174 3.33 18.31 -0.36
C GLY A 174 1.94 18.73 -0.84
N ALA A 175 1.87 19.37 -2.02
CA ALA A 175 0.63 19.89 -2.59
C ALA A 175 -0.37 18.80 -3.02
N VAL A 176 0.10 17.70 -3.63
CA VAL A 176 -0.79 16.65 -4.17
C VAL A 176 -1.11 15.52 -3.18
N SER A 177 -0.43 15.49 -2.02
CA SER A 177 -0.69 14.52 -0.96
C SER A 177 -2.11 14.63 -0.39
N ILE A 178 -2.60 13.53 0.21
CA ILE A 178 -3.90 13.51 0.90
C ILE A 178 -3.95 14.57 2.01
N GLU A 179 -2.88 14.71 2.80
CA GLU A 179 -2.78 15.72 3.86
C GLU A 179 -2.78 17.14 3.27
N GLY A 180 -2.02 17.37 2.21
CA GLY A 180 -1.97 18.67 1.52
C GLY A 180 -3.35 19.08 0.98
N LYS A 181 -4.08 18.16 0.37
CA LYS A 181 -5.45 18.39 -0.13
C LYS A 181 -6.45 18.63 1.00
N LYS A 182 -6.22 18.10 2.21
CA LYS A 182 -7.04 18.43 3.40
C LYS A 182 -6.80 19.87 3.88
N ILE A 183 -5.56 20.34 3.78
CA ILE A 183 -5.18 21.71 4.19
C ILE A 183 -5.64 22.73 3.14
N GLU A 184 -5.36 22.48 1.87
CA GLU A 184 -5.68 23.40 0.77
C GLU A 184 -6.12 22.63 -0.50
N PRO A 185 -7.42 22.29 -0.61
CA PRO A 185 -7.93 21.41 -1.67
C PRO A 185 -7.68 21.90 -3.10
N ASN A 186 -7.64 23.22 -3.29
CA ASN A 186 -7.52 23.84 -4.62
C ASN A 186 -6.06 24.08 -5.05
N LEU A 187 -5.07 23.82 -4.18
CA LEU A 187 -3.67 24.08 -4.49
C LEU A 187 -3.18 23.29 -5.72
N PRO A 188 -3.45 21.97 -5.87
CA PRO A 188 -3.02 21.22 -7.06
C PRO A 188 -3.49 21.83 -8.37
N ALA A 189 -4.75 22.30 -8.43
CA ALA A 189 -5.33 22.91 -9.62
C ALA A 189 -4.70 24.26 -9.98
N SER A 190 -4.08 24.96 -9.01
CA SER A 190 -3.40 26.24 -9.26
C SER A 190 -1.97 26.08 -9.79
N LEU A 191 -1.38 24.88 -9.66
CA LEU A 191 -0.02 24.56 -10.07
C LEU A 191 0.02 24.04 -11.52
N PRO A 192 1.08 24.32 -12.29
CA PRO A 192 1.24 23.84 -13.67
C PRO A 192 1.69 22.35 -13.73
N LEU A 193 0.97 21.45 -13.03
CA LEU A 193 1.39 20.06 -12.82
C LEU A 193 1.61 19.27 -14.12
N ALA A 194 0.74 19.48 -15.13
CA ALA A 194 0.88 18.81 -16.42
C ALA A 194 2.15 19.25 -17.17
N GLU A 195 2.49 20.54 -17.08
CA GLU A 195 3.70 21.08 -17.69
C GLU A 195 4.95 20.60 -16.93
N VAL A 196 4.88 20.49 -15.60
CA VAL A 196 5.96 19.89 -14.80
C VAL A 196 6.19 18.44 -15.17
N ALA A 197 5.12 17.64 -15.29
CA ALA A 197 5.22 16.25 -15.70
C ALA A 197 5.88 16.11 -17.07
N GLN A 198 5.55 16.99 -18.02
CA GLN A 198 6.18 17.00 -19.34
C GLN A 198 7.65 17.41 -19.27
N ALA A 199 7.97 18.48 -18.54
CA ALA A 199 9.35 18.96 -18.35
C ALA A 199 10.23 17.90 -17.67
N PHE A 200 9.68 17.09 -16.77
CA PHE A 200 10.39 15.94 -16.19
C PHE A 200 10.78 14.91 -17.25
N LEU A 201 9.88 14.55 -18.16
CA LEU A 201 10.21 13.63 -19.24
C LEU A 201 11.27 14.21 -20.17
N ASP A 202 11.15 15.48 -20.52
CA ASP A 202 12.09 16.14 -21.42
C ASP A 202 13.48 16.24 -20.77
N ALA A 203 13.55 16.50 -19.46
CA ALA A 203 14.79 16.48 -18.71
C ALA A 203 15.45 15.09 -18.68
N LEU A 204 14.68 14.00 -18.64
CA LEU A 204 15.22 12.63 -18.74
C LEU A 204 15.72 12.26 -20.15
N ARG A 205 15.23 12.94 -21.18
CA ARG A 205 15.72 12.78 -22.56
C ARG A 205 16.91 13.67 -22.87
N GLY A 206 17.15 14.68 -22.03
CA GLY A 206 18.25 15.62 -22.16
C GLY A 206 19.62 14.99 -21.89
N PRO A 207 20.70 15.68 -22.30
CA PRO A 207 22.08 15.19 -22.16
C PRO A 207 22.55 15.10 -20.70
N HIS A 208 21.87 15.79 -19.77
CA HIS A 208 22.20 15.83 -18.34
C HIS A 208 21.29 14.93 -17.49
N ALA A 209 20.62 13.95 -18.08
CA ALA A 209 19.79 13.01 -17.33
C ALA A 209 20.63 12.18 -16.34
N THR A 210 20.27 12.21 -15.05
CA THR A 210 21.00 11.50 -13.99
C THR A 210 20.17 10.40 -13.34
N PRO A 211 20.81 9.38 -12.72
CA PRO A 211 20.11 8.35 -11.95
C PRO A 211 19.21 8.94 -10.85
N GLU A 212 19.63 10.05 -10.22
CA GLU A 212 18.86 10.76 -9.21
C GLU A 212 17.55 11.29 -9.77
N MET A 213 17.55 11.86 -10.98
CA MET A 213 16.32 12.30 -11.66
C MET A 213 15.39 11.12 -11.93
N VAL A 214 15.94 10.00 -12.41
CA VAL A 214 15.19 8.77 -12.68
C VAL A 214 14.57 8.20 -11.40
N GLY A 215 15.21 8.39 -10.25
CA GLY A 215 14.66 7.99 -8.95
C GLY A 215 13.47 8.83 -8.49
N HIS A 216 13.39 10.12 -8.86
CA HIS A 216 12.34 11.03 -8.39
C HIS A 216 11.16 11.16 -9.35
N ILE A 217 11.42 11.15 -10.67
CA ILE A 217 10.42 11.50 -11.68
C ILE A 217 9.26 10.50 -11.74
N PRO A 218 9.48 9.19 -11.90
CA PRO A 218 8.37 8.22 -11.96
C PRO A 218 7.49 8.27 -10.71
N ILE A 219 8.09 8.41 -9.53
CA ILE A 219 7.35 8.55 -8.27
C ILE A 219 6.52 9.83 -8.29
N SER A 220 7.10 10.95 -8.72
CA SER A 220 6.37 12.23 -8.83
C SER A 220 5.21 12.15 -9.82
N LEU A 221 5.36 11.44 -10.95
CA LEU A 221 4.27 11.21 -11.91
C LEU A 221 3.12 10.41 -11.27
N VAL A 222 3.44 9.40 -10.45
CA VAL A 222 2.45 8.63 -9.69
C VAL A 222 1.67 9.54 -8.74
N GLU A 223 2.36 10.40 -7.98
CA GLU A 223 1.72 11.31 -7.03
C GLU A 223 0.79 12.32 -7.73
N MET A 224 1.20 12.85 -8.88
CA MET A 224 0.40 13.78 -9.68
C MET A 224 -0.73 13.10 -10.45
N SER A 225 -0.72 11.78 -10.63
CA SER A 225 -1.64 11.05 -11.52
C SER A 225 -3.13 11.18 -11.18
N LYS A 226 -3.46 11.59 -9.94
CA LYS A 226 -4.84 11.88 -9.53
C LYS A 226 -5.30 13.27 -9.94
N ASP A 227 -4.37 14.18 -10.21
CA ASP A 227 -4.62 15.59 -10.50
C ASP A 227 -4.40 15.92 -11.99
N ILE A 228 -3.65 15.08 -12.71
CA ILE A 228 -3.40 15.24 -14.14
C ILE A 228 -3.61 13.93 -14.91
N LYS A 229 -3.94 14.06 -16.19
CA LYS A 229 -3.95 12.92 -17.11
C LYS A 229 -2.53 12.65 -17.62
N LEU A 230 -1.98 11.49 -17.26
CA LEU A 230 -0.69 11.04 -17.77
C LEU A 230 -0.75 10.75 -19.30
N THR A 231 0.27 11.18 -20.03
CA THR A 231 0.44 10.91 -21.46
C THR A 231 1.02 9.51 -21.69
N LYS A 232 0.95 9.00 -22.93
CA LYS A 232 1.51 7.67 -23.24
C LYS A 232 3.01 7.55 -22.87
N PRO A 233 3.90 8.50 -23.21
CA PRO A 233 5.29 8.41 -22.78
C PRO A 233 5.50 8.38 -21.26
N MET A 234 4.64 9.08 -20.50
CA MET A 234 4.66 9.03 -19.03
C MET A 234 4.29 7.63 -18.52
N LEU A 235 3.25 7.02 -19.11
CA LEU A 235 2.84 5.66 -18.79
C LEU A 235 3.92 4.64 -19.19
N ASP A 236 4.56 4.82 -20.34
CA ASP A 236 5.67 3.97 -20.79
C ASP A 236 6.86 4.04 -19.81
N LEU A 237 7.16 5.21 -19.24
CA LEU A 237 8.16 5.35 -18.17
C LEU A 237 7.76 4.58 -16.90
N LEU A 238 6.48 4.62 -16.49
CA LEU A 238 5.99 3.83 -15.35
C LEU A 238 6.05 2.32 -15.63
N VAL A 239 5.73 1.89 -16.85
CA VAL A 239 5.85 0.49 -17.29
C VAL A 239 7.29 0.02 -17.20
N ALA A 240 8.26 0.82 -17.68
CA ALA A 240 9.69 0.51 -17.50
C ALA A 240 10.09 0.49 -16.01
N GLY A 241 9.51 1.39 -15.21
CA GLY A 241 9.73 1.49 -13.76
C GLY A 241 9.28 0.27 -12.95
N LEU A 242 8.40 -0.60 -13.50
CA LEU A 242 8.11 -1.92 -12.90
C LEU A 242 9.36 -2.77 -12.71
N ARG A 243 10.45 -2.45 -13.42
CA ARG A 243 11.75 -3.13 -13.35
C ARG A 243 12.86 -2.35 -12.64
N PHE A 244 12.52 -1.36 -11.80
CA PHE A 244 13.49 -0.73 -10.88
C PHE A 244 14.23 -1.78 -10.04
N LYS A 245 15.38 -1.46 -9.43
CA LYS A 245 16.01 -2.43 -8.50
C LYS A 245 15.36 -2.43 -7.11
N GLY A 246 14.94 -1.25 -6.62
CA GLY A 246 14.25 -1.11 -5.34
C GLY A 246 12.75 -1.38 -5.44
N TRP A 247 12.22 -2.15 -4.50
CA TRP A 247 10.81 -2.49 -4.37
C TRP A 247 9.92 -1.29 -4.12
N TYR A 248 10.38 -0.26 -3.42
CA TYR A 248 9.57 0.95 -3.22
C TYR A 248 9.18 1.55 -4.59
N ALA A 249 10.16 1.86 -5.42
CA ALA A 249 9.94 2.46 -6.73
C ALA A 249 9.12 1.54 -7.67
N ARG A 250 9.40 0.23 -7.68
CA ARG A 250 8.61 -0.77 -8.43
C ARG A 250 7.12 -0.70 -8.08
N THR A 251 6.84 -0.69 -6.79
CA THR A 251 5.48 -0.71 -6.24
C THR A 251 4.75 0.58 -6.59
N ARG A 252 5.41 1.74 -6.39
CA ARG A 252 4.84 3.05 -6.76
C ARG A 252 4.48 3.11 -8.24
N CYS A 253 5.33 2.61 -9.14
CA CYS A 253 5.03 2.57 -10.57
C CYS A 253 3.78 1.73 -10.88
N LEU A 254 3.64 0.54 -10.27
CA LEU A 254 2.44 -0.27 -10.42
C LEU A 254 1.20 0.44 -9.86
N SER A 255 1.30 1.08 -8.69
CA SER A 255 0.20 1.85 -8.10
C SER A 255 -0.25 2.98 -9.01
N GLY A 256 0.68 3.70 -9.66
CA GLY A 256 0.33 4.75 -10.63
C GLY A 256 -0.41 4.21 -11.86
N LEU A 257 0.03 3.07 -12.40
CA LEU A 257 -0.68 2.41 -13.49
C LEU A 257 -2.08 1.98 -13.06
N LEU A 258 -2.22 1.35 -11.89
CA LEU A 258 -3.51 0.95 -11.33
C LEU A 258 -4.43 2.16 -11.20
N VAL A 259 -3.98 3.26 -10.58
CA VAL A 259 -4.77 4.49 -10.39
C VAL A 259 -5.23 5.08 -11.73
N HIS A 260 -4.36 5.13 -12.73
CA HIS A 260 -4.68 5.67 -14.06
C HIS A 260 -5.87 4.96 -14.73
N TYR A 261 -5.97 3.64 -14.58
CA TYR A 261 -7.02 2.84 -15.22
C TYR A 261 -8.29 2.64 -14.39
N ILE A 262 -8.34 3.10 -13.12
CA ILE A 262 -9.56 3.03 -12.27
C ILE A 262 -10.79 3.60 -12.99
N PRO A 263 -10.77 4.84 -13.54
CA PRO A 263 -11.98 5.46 -14.08
C PRO A 263 -12.56 4.75 -15.31
N GLN A 264 -11.78 3.90 -15.96
CA GLN A 264 -12.17 3.15 -17.16
C GLN A 264 -12.63 1.72 -16.83
N SER A 265 -12.53 1.32 -15.55
CA SER A 265 -12.71 -0.05 -15.14
C SER A 265 -14.16 -0.37 -14.75
N ILE A 266 -14.54 -1.63 -14.96
CA ILE A 266 -15.85 -2.17 -14.56
C ILE A 266 -15.63 -3.21 -13.45
N ILE A 267 -16.48 -3.17 -12.43
CA ILE A 267 -16.52 -4.18 -11.37
C ILE A 267 -17.17 -5.44 -11.92
N ASP A 268 -16.51 -6.58 -11.73
CA ASP A 268 -17.04 -7.87 -12.13
C ASP A 268 -18.23 -8.28 -11.25
N PRO A 269 -19.45 -8.49 -11.82
CA PRO A 269 -20.62 -8.92 -11.05
C PRO A 269 -20.51 -10.37 -10.52
N ARG A 270 -19.52 -11.15 -10.95
CA ARG A 270 -19.18 -12.50 -10.46
C ARG A 270 -20.26 -13.58 -10.62
N THR A 271 -21.22 -13.41 -11.52
CA THR A 271 -22.33 -14.37 -11.72
C THR A 271 -22.32 -14.97 -13.12
N VAL A 272 -22.40 -16.31 -13.20
CA VAL A 272 -22.67 -17.05 -14.43
C VAL A 272 -24.04 -17.69 -14.31
N ALA A 273 -24.90 -17.53 -15.31
CA ALA A 273 -26.22 -18.14 -15.30
C ALA A 273 -26.11 -19.67 -15.46
N PRO A 274 -26.94 -20.47 -14.77
CA PRO A 274 -26.96 -21.93 -14.94
C PRO A 274 -27.20 -22.39 -16.38
N THR A 275 -27.99 -21.64 -17.15
CA THR A 275 -28.23 -21.90 -18.58
C THR A 275 -26.94 -21.82 -19.39
N THR A 276 -26.08 -20.84 -19.14
CA THR A 276 -24.78 -20.71 -19.80
C THR A 276 -23.84 -21.89 -19.47
N ALA A 277 -23.87 -22.38 -18.22
CA ALA A 277 -23.10 -23.56 -17.86
C ALA A 277 -23.60 -24.81 -18.59
N LEU A 278 -24.92 -24.97 -18.74
CA LEU A 278 -25.53 -26.06 -19.50
C LEU A 278 -25.21 -25.99 -20.99
N GLU A 279 -25.27 -24.80 -21.59
CA GLU A 279 -24.84 -24.54 -22.97
C GLU A 279 -23.39 -24.94 -23.18
N CYS A 280 -22.50 -24.57 -22.25
CA CYS A 280 -21.10 -24.94 -22.28
C CYS A 280 -20.92 -26.47 -22.32
N VAL A 281 -21.56 -27.20 -21.41
CA VAL A 281 -21.44 -28.66 -21.32
C VAL A 281 -22.02 -29.35 -22.56
N SER A 282 -23.15 -28.85 -23.07
CA SER A 282 -23.89 -29.49 -24.17
C SER A 282 -23.27 -29.23 -25.55
N HIS A 283 -22.61 -28.09 -25.73
CA HIS A 283 -22.16 -27.63 -27.05
C HIS A 283 -20.65 -27.43 -27.18
N ILE A 284 -19.83 -27.91 -26.23
CA ILE A 284 -18.37 -27.76 -26.27
C ILE A 284 -17.71 -28.31 -27.55
N ALA A 285 -18.34 -29.29 -28.22
CA ALA A 285 -17.85 -29.82 -29.50
C ALA A 285 -17.80 -28.75 -30.61
N ASN A 286 -18.70 -27.77 -30.53
CA ASN A 286 -18.84 -26.66 -31.47
C ASN A 286 -18.01 -25.43 -31.07
N ALA A 287 -17.27 -25.48 -29.96
CA ALA A 287 -16.44 -24.38 -29.51
C ALA A 287 -15.24 -24.14 -30.45
N PRO A 288 -14.66 -22.92 -30.45
CA PRO A 288 -13.41 -22.63 -31.14
C PRO A 288 -12.31 -23.65 -30.82
N THR A 289 -11.42 -23.92 -31.78
CA THR A 289 -10.41 -24.98 -31.67
C THR A 289 -9.59 -24.88 -30.38
N ASN A 290 -9.07 -23.70 -30.04
CA ASN A 290 -8.29 -23.49 -28.82
C ASN A 290 -9.10 -23.76 -27.54
N VAL A 291 -10.37 -23.36 -27.51
CA VAL A 291 -11.27 -23.61 -26.38
C VAL A 291 -11.50 -25.11 -26.22
N ARG A 292 -11.91 -25.78 -27.31
CA ARG A 292 -12.22 -27.22 -27.33
C ARG A 292 -11.02 -28.06 -26.94
N GLU A 293 -9.85 -27.77 -27.50
CA GLU A 293 -8.61 -28.52 -27.22
C GLU A 293 -8.14 -28.31 -25.78
N THR A 294 -8.18 -27.08 -25.26
CA THR A 294 -7.80 -26.78 -23.88
C THR A 294 -8.73 -27.49 -22.89
N MET A 295 -10.05 -27.41 -23.10
CA MET A 295 -11.04 -28.06 -22.25
C MET A 295 -10.97 -29.60 -22.35
N ARG A 296 -10.67 -30.15 -23.54
CA ARG A 296 -10.44 -31.59 -23.73
C ARG A 296 -9.18 -32.05 -23.01
N ALA A 297 -8.07 -31.32 -23.14
CA ALA A 297 -6.81 -31.66 -22.51
C ALA A 297 -6.90 -31.61 -20.97
N TRP A 298 -7.67 -30.66 -20.43
CA TRP A 298 -7.95 -30.59 -18.99
C TRP A 298 -8.90 -31.70 -18.51
N GLY A 299 -9.93 -31.99 -19.32
CA GLY A 299 -11.02 -32.90 -19.00
C GLY A 299 -12.27 -32.12 -18.57
N LEU A 300 -13.31 -32.16 -19.41
CA LEU A 300 -14.57 -31.42 -19.20
C LEU A 300 -15.23 -31.72 -17.85
N GLN A 301 -15.15 -32.98 -17.39
CA GLN A 301 -15.74 -33.41 -16.11
C GLN A 301 -15.11 -32.73 -14.88
N LYS A 302 -13.91 -32.15 -15.04
CA LYS A 302 -13.18 -31.43 -14.00
C LYS A 302 -13.34 -29.91 -14.12
N SER A 303 -14.16 -29.43 -15.06
CA SER A 303 -14.33 -28.00 -15.32
C SER A 303 -15.33 -27.38 -14.34
N VAL A 304 -15.24 -26.06 -14.14
CA VAL A 304 -16.18 -25.33 -13.27
C VAL A 304 -17.60 -25.38 -13.83
N MET A 305 -17.76 -25.18 -15.14
CA MET A 305 -19.09 -25.23 -15.79
C MET A 305 -19.74 -26.60 -15.64
N PHE A 306 -18.99 -27.69 -15.82
CA PHE A 306 -19.51 -29.03 -15.61
C PHE A 306 -19.88 -29.27 -14.14
N THR A 307 -19.00 -28.90 -13.22
CA THR A 307 -19.22 -29.06 -11.77
C THR A 307 -20.47 -28.31 -11.33
N MET A 308 -20.74 -27.13 -11.89
CA MET A 308 -21.97 -26.36 -11.61
C MET A 308 -23.24 -27.10 -12.04
N VAL A 309 -23.26 -27.70 -13.25
CA VAL A 309 -24.41 -28.47 -13.73
C VAL A 309 -24.57 -29.77 -12.91
N ALA A 310 -23.47 -30.47 -12.66
CA ALA A 310 -23.47 -31.71 -11.88
C ALA A 310 -23.94 -31.49 -10.43
N SER A 311 -23.45 -30.44 -9.76
CA SER A 311 -23.83 -30.13 -8.37
C SER A 311 -25.33 -29.83 -8.24
N ASN A 312 -25.90 -29.08 -9.20
CA ASN A 312 -27.35 -28.84 -9.24
C ASN A 312 -28.17 -30.13 -9.38
N ARG A 313 -27.71 -31.07 -10.23
CA ARG A 313 -28.36 -32.37 -10.39
C ARG A 313 -28.25 -33.21 -9.11
N GLU A 314 -27.08 -33.22 -8.47
CA GLU A 314 -26.85 -33.95 -7.23
C GLU A 314 -27.66 -33.36 -6.07
N PHE A 315 -27.82 -32.04 -6.01
CA PHE A 315 -28.69 -31.37 -5.04
C PHE A 315 -30.15 -31.82 -5.19
N ALA A 316 -30.68 -31.83 -6.42
CA ALA A 316 -32.03 -32.33 -6.70
C ALA A 316 -32.16 -33.83 -6.34
N ALA A 317 -31.15 -34.63 -6.65
CA ALA A 317 -31.13 -36.05 -6.32
C ALA A 317 -31.09 -36.33 -4.81
N ALA A 318 -30.35 -35.53 -4.04
CA ALA A 318 -30.30 -35.64 -2.59
C ALA A 318 -31.68 -35.39 -1.95
N LEU A 319 -32.44 -34.42 -2.48
CA LEU A 319 -33.78 -34.09 -1.98
C LEU A 319 -34.89 -35.00 -2.54
N GLY A 320 -34.66 -35.68 -3.66
CA GLY A 320 -35.67 -36.54 -4.32
C GLY A 320 -36.37 -37.52 -3.38
N PRO A 321 -35.64 -38.34 -2.59
CA PRO A 321 -36.24 -39.26 -1.60
C PRO A 321 -37.06 -38.55 -0.52
N VAL A 322 -36.61 -37.37 -0.08
CA VAL A 322 -37.30 -36.55 0.93
C VAL A 322 -38.66 -36.12 0.42
N TYR A 323 -38.74 -35.64 -0.82
CA TYR A 323 -39.99 -35.22 -1.44
C TYR A 323 -40.88 -36.40 -1.88
N ALA A 324 -40.30 -37.57 -2.12
CA ALA A 324 -41.06 -38.77 -2.53
C ALA A 324 -41.69 -39.51 -1.36
N SER A 325 -41.04 -39.52 -0.18
CA SER A 325 -41.40 -40.39 0.95
C SER A 325 -41.53 -39.69 2.30
N GLY A 326 -41.18 -38.41 2.39
CA GLY A 326 -41.18 -37.64 3.64
C GLY A 326 -40.02 -37.96 4.61
N GLY A 327 -39.14 -38.91 4.28
CA GLY A 327 -37.98 -39.32 5.08
C GLY A 327 -36.63 -39.10 4.38
N GLY A 328 -35.53 -39.25 5.11
CA GLY A 328 -34.17 -39.19 4.55
C GLY A 328 -33.49 -37.81 4.56
N MET A 329 -34.01 -36.85 5.32
CA MET A 329 -33.43 -35.50 5.43
C MET A 329 -31.98 -35.50 5.94
N TYR A 330 -31.62 -36.44 6.81
CA TYR A 330 -30.26 -36.61 7.32
C TYR A 330 -29.26 -36.94 6.20
N GLU A 331 -29.54 -37.96 5.37
CA GLU A 331 -28.67 -38.33 4.23
C GLU A 331 -28.63 -37.22 3.17
N ALA A 332 -29.78 -36.58 2.91
CA ALA A 332 -29.85 -35.41 2.03
C ALA A 332 -28.95 -34.28 2.55
N GLY A 333 -29.01 -33.99 3.85
CA GLY A 333 -28.21 -32.96 4.50
C GLY A 333 -26.72 -33.23 4.40
N LYS A 334 -26.28 -34.47 4.64
CA LYS A 334 -24.88 -34.87 4.47
C LYS A 334 -24.40 -34.64 3.04
N LYS A 335 -25.18 -35.08 2.05
CA LYS A 335 -24.84 -34.89 0.64
C LYS A 335 -24.78 -33.41 0.24
N ILE A 336 -25.72 -32.59 0.74
CA ILE A 336 -25.71 -31.15 0.47
C ILE A 336 -24.52 -30.47 1.14
N ALA A 337 -24.13 -30.89 2.36
CA ALA A 337 -22.95 -30.37 3.04
C ALA A 337 -21.67 -30.67 2.24
N GLU A 338 -21.53 -31.87 1.68
CA GLU A 338 -20.44 -32.23 0.77
C GLU A 338 -20.38 -31.32 -0.46
N LEU A 339 -21.53 -31.04 -1.09
CA LEU A 339 -21.61 -30.13 -2.24
C LEU A 339 -21.20 -28.71 -1.86
N VAL A 340 -21.62 -28.23 -0.68
CA VAL A 340 -21.32 -26.88 -0.17
C VAL A 340 -19.82 -26.67 0.08
N VAL A 341 -19.11 -27.67 0.59
CA VAL A 341 -17.66 -27.58 0.81
C VAL A 341 -16.84 -27.89 -0.45
N GLY A 342 -17.46 -28.54 -1.45
CA GLY A 342 -16.83 -28.93 -2.72
C GLY A 342 -17.00 -27.93 -3.87
N SER A 343 -17.94 -26.99 -3.78
CA SER A 343 -18.27 -26.07 -4.88
C SER A 343 -18.83 -24.73 -4.38
N GLU A 344 -18.48 -23.64 -5.06
CA GLU A 344 -19.09 -22.34 -4.81
C GLU A 344 -20.59 -22.34 -5.15
N ASN A 345 -20.91 -22.97 -6.27
CA ASN A 345 -22.24 -23.11 -6.84
C ASN A 345 -22.79 -24.53 -6.57
N ALA A 346 -22.79 -24.91 -5.29
CA ALA A 346 -23.32 -26.20 -4.84
C ALA A 346 -24.75 -26.46 -5.35
N PHE A 347 -25.55 -25.40 -5.45
CA PHE A 347 -26.89 -25.40 -6.05
C PHE A 347 -27.25 -23.98 -6.49
N THR A 348 -28.23 -23.88 -7.38
CA THR A 348 -28.81 -22.62 -7.83
C THR A 348 -29.90 -22.21 -6.83
N ASP A 349 -29.71 -21.05 -6.20
CA ASP A 349 -30.70 -20.53 -5.28
C ASP A 349 -31.83 -19.81 -6.03
N GLY A 350 -33.05 -19.91 -5.53
CA GLY A 350 -34.22 -19.32 -6.17
C GLY A 350 -35.53 -20.01 -5.81
N ASN A 351 -36.63 -19.41 -6.26
CA ASN A 351 -37.97 -19.96 -6.14
C ASN A 351 -38.43 -20.52 -7.51
N PHE A 352 -37.86 -21.65 -7.89
CA PHE A 352 -38.21 -22.36 -9.12
C PHE A 352 -38.31 -23.87 -8.85
N PRO A 353 -39.21 -24.60 -9.54
CA PRO A 353 -39.37 -26.02 -9.30
C PRO A 353 -38.19 -26.84 -9.85
N LEU A 354 -37.88 -27.94 -9.18
CA LEU A 354 -36.93 -28.97 -9.63
C LEU A 354 -37.69 -30.27 -9.91
N GLU A 355 -37.37 -30.98 -10.99
CA GLU A 355 -37.94 -32.31 -11.23
C GLU A 355 -37.34 -33.34 -10.27
N ASN A 356 -38.19 -34.12 -9.60
CA ASN A 356 -37.77 -35.18 -8.71
C ASN A 356 -37.27 -36.39 -9.52
N PRO A 357 -36.00 -36.79 -9.40
CA PRO A 357 -35.46 -37.88 -10.19
C PRO A 357 -36.00 -39.27 -9.79
N VAL A 358 -36.70 -39.39 -8.65
CA VAL A 358 -37.27 -40.65 -8.16
C VAL A 358 -38.65 -40.92 -8.78
N ASN A 359 -39.50 -39.89 -8.88
CA ASN A 359 -40.90 -40.05 -9.26
C ASN A 359 -41.39 -39.07 -10.36
N GLY A 360 -40.53 -38.20 -10.89
CA GLY A 360 -40.83 -37.23 -11.94
C GLY A 360 -41.71 -36.04 -11.51
N GLN A 361 -42.07 -35.93 -10.23
CA GLN A 361 -42.90 -34.83 -9.74
C GLN A 361 -42.08 -33.56 -9.50
N LEU A 362 -42.71 -32.39 -9.60
CA LEU A 362 -42.06 -31.11 -9.31
C LEU A 362 -41.89 -30.91 -7.80
N MET A 363 -40.66 -30.67 -7.37
CA MET A 363 -40.28 -30.27 -6.02
C MET A 363 -40.18 -28.75 -5.95
N PHE A 364 -40.70 -28.16 -4.87
CA PHE A 364 -40.64 -26.73 -4.59
C PHE A 364 -39.87 -26.48 -3.29
N PRO A 365 -39.16 -25.35 -3.13
CA PRO A 365 -38.47 -25.04 -1.88
C PRO A 365 -39.45 -25.06 -0.69
N VAL A 366 -39.09 -25.84 0.35
CA VAL A 366 -39.86 -26.07 1.58
C VAL A 366 -41.29 -26.58 1.33
N GLY A 367 -41.41 -27.83 0.89
CA GLY A 367 -42.43 -28.83 1.26
C GLY A 367 -43.93 -28.49 1.45
N GLY A 368 -44.49 -27.37 0.99
CA GLY A 368 -45.91 -27.08 1.27
C GLY A 368 -46.58 -26.01 0.40
N SER A 369 -47.76 -26.36 -0.12
CA SER A 369 -48.68 -25.47 -0.80
C SER A 369 -49.37 -24.48 0.16
N THR A 370 -48.68 -23.49 0.75
CA THR A 370 -49.36 -22.31 1.33
C THR A 370 -48.40 -21.13 1.61
N SER A 371 -48.68 -20.01 0.92
CA SER A 371 -48.66 -18.61 1.40
C SER A 371 -47.72 -18.20 2.55
N SER A 372 -46.40 -18.27 2.36
CA SER A 372 -45.50 -17.34 3.06
C SER A 372 -44.37 -16.86 2.14
N SER A 373 -43.93 -15.64 2.40
CA SER A 373 -43.12 -14.77 1.55
C SER A 373 -41.84 -15.43 1.01
N LEU A 374 -41.69 -15.51 -0.31
CA LEU A 374 -40.41 -15.65 -1.04
C LEU A 374 -39.45 -16.78 -0.55
N LEU A 375 -39.94 -18.01 -0.36
CA LEU A 375 -39.11 -19.19 -0.02
C LEU A 375 -38.08 -19.52 -1.13
N LEU A 376 -36.84 -19.81 -0.75
CA LEU A 376 -35.72 -20.13 -1.66
C LEU A 376 -35.14 -21.52 -1.34
N TRP A 377 -34.47 -22.16 -2.31
CA TRP A 377 -33.76 -23.44 -2.07
C TRP A 377 -32.74 -23.38 -0.94
N SER A 378 -32.12 -22.22 -0.70
CA SER A 378 -31.21 -22.00 0.44
C SER A 378 -31.87 -22.14 1.81
N ASP A 379 -33.20 -22.04 1.91
CA ASP A 379 -33.93 -22.25 3.16
C ASP A 379 -33.96 -23.73 3.60
N MET A 380 -33.57 -24.66 2.72
CA MET A 380 -33.37 -26.06 3.08
C MET A 380 -32.09 -26.30 3.89
N LEU A 381 -31.11 -25.38 3.85
CA LEU A 381 -29.81 -25.59 4.51
C LEU A 381 -29.94 -25.69 6.04
N PRO A 382 -30.66 -24.80 6.74
CA PRO A 382 -30.85 -24.95 8.19
C PRO A 382 -31.66 -26.19 8.57
N VAL A 383 -32.62 -26.60 7.73
CA VAL A 383 -33.41 -27.83 7.92
C VAL A 383 -32.52 -29.07 7.85
N CYS A 384 -31.66 -29.13 6.84
CA CYS A 384 -30.65 -30.17 6.69
C CYS A 384 -29.65 -30.17 7.86
N ALA A 385 -29.21 -28.99 8.30
CA ALA A 385 -28.29 -28.85 9.43
C ALA A 385 -28.91 -29.37 10.73
N GLN A 386 -30.21 -29.12 10.95
CA GLN A 386 -30.93 -29.63 12.11
C GLN A 386 -31.05 -31.16 12.06
N ALA A 387 -31.39 -31.73 10.91
CA ALA A 387 -31.49 -33.19 10.75
C ALA A 387 -30.16 -33.90 11.08
N ILE A 388 -29.02 -33.33 10.71
CA ILE A 388 -27.69 -33.85 11.09
C ILE A 388 -27.47 -33.77 12.61
N ARG A 389 -27.92 -32.70 13.26
CA ARG A 389 -27.77 -32.53 14.72
C ARG A 389 -28.65 -33.49 15.51
N ASP A 390 -29.83 -33.82 15.01
CA ASP A 390 -30.79 -34.69 15.67
C ASP A 390 -30.27 -36.13 15.83
N GLU A 391 -29.40 -36.60 14.91
CA GLU A 391 -28.71 -37.89 15.00
C GLU A 391 -27.63 -37.93 16.11
N LYS A 392 -27.20 -36.77 16.63
CA LYS A 392 -26.23 -36.63 17.74
C LYS A 392 -24.87 -37.30 17.50
N ILE A 393 -24.44 -37.40 16.24
CA ILE A 393 -23.14 -37.95 15.86
C ILE A 393 -22.08 -36.84 15.90
N ALA A 394 -21.21 -36.87 16.93
CA ALA A 394 -20.22 -35.82 17.16
C ALA A 394 -19.25 -35.60 15.98
N SER A 395 -18.85 -36.67 15.28
CA SER A 395 -17.93 -36.59 14.14
C SER A 395 -18.54 -35.88 12.92
N GLU A 396 -19.86 -35.73 12.85
CA GLU A 396 -20.56 -35.16 11.71
C GLU A 396 -21.08 -33.73 11.94
N MET A 397 -20.90 -33.18 13.16
CA MET A 397 -21.36 -31.83 13.49
C MET A 397 -20.79 -30.74 12.56
N HIS A 398 -19.59 -30.94 12.04
CA HIS A 398 -18.94 -30.00 11.11
C HIS A 398 -19.72 -29.85 9.79
N LEU A 399 -20.48 -30.87 9.36
CA LEU A 399 -21.33 -30.82 8.17
C LEU A 399 -22.52 -29.88 8.40
N ALA A 400 -23.17 -29.96 9.56
CA ALA A 400 -24.23 -29.03 9.95
C ALA A 400 -23.71 -27.59 10.07
N ASP A 401 -22.51 -27.41 10.63
CA ASP A 401 -21.86 -26.10 10.71
C ASP A 401 -21.59 -25.51 9.32
N ALA A 402 -21.19 -26.31 8.33
CA ALA A 402 -20.96 -25.86 6.96
C ALA A 402 -22.25 -25.33 6.29
N LEU A 403 -23.37 -26.03 6.50
CA LEU A 403 -24.69 -25.64 5.97
C LEU A 403 -25.15 -24.30 6.56
N ASP A 404 -25.04 -24.13 7.88
CA ASP A 404 -25.41 -22.87 8.54
C ASP A 404 -24.51 -21.71 8.09
N LEU A 405 -23.21 -21.94 7.98
CA LEU A 405 -22.26 -20.94 7.48
C LEU A 405 -22.58 -20.52 6.05
N LYS A 406 -22.90 -21.46 5.17
CA LYS A 406 -23.32 -21.17 3.78
C LYS A 406 -24.63 -20.36 3.77
N PHE A 407 -25.61 -20.75 4.57
CA PHE A 407 -26.87 -20.03 4.69
C PHE A 407 -26.64 -18.58 5.14
N MET A 408 -25.87 -18.37 6.21
CA MET A 408 -25.55 -17.02 6.71
C MET A 408 -24.81 -16.19 5.65
N LEU A 409 -23.86 -16.80 4.91
CA LEU A 409 -23.15 -16.12 3.81
C LEU A 409 -24.11 -15.67 2.70
N MET A 410 -25.01 -16.57 2.26
CA MET A 410 -26.00 -16.27 1.21
C MET A 410 -26.98 -15.18 1.64
N ARG A 411 -27.35 -15.14 2.93
CA ARG A 411 -28.19 -14.09 3.52
C ARG A 411 -27.42 -12.83 3.93
N ARG A 412 -26.12 -12.73 3.60
CA ARG A 412 -25.22 -11.60 3.94
C ARG A 412 -25.14 -11.30 5.45
N ARG A 413 -25.34 -12.32 6.29
CA ARG A 413 -25.24 -12.26 7.76
C ARG A 413 -23.79 -12.42 8.21
N TYR A 414 -22.90 -11.54 7.74
CA TYR A 414 -21.44 -11.68 7.88
C TYR A 414 -20.96 -11.72 9.34
N THR A 415 -21.59 -10.94 10.23
CA THR A 415 -21.25 -10.89 11.67
C THR A 415 -21.51 -12.24 12.34
N GLU A 416 -22.68 -12.82 12.08
CA GLU A 416 -23.08 -14.11 12.65
C GLU A 416 -22.25 -15.25 12.06
N ALA A 417 -22.01 -15.22 10.74
CA ALA A 417 -21.14 -16.17 10.06
C ALA A 417 -19.72 -16.15 10.65
N THR A 418 -19.18 -14.96 10.94
CA THR A 418 -17.86 -14.80 11.56
C THR A 418 -17.83 -15.37 12.97
N ALA A 419 -18.85 -15.10 13.78
CA ALA A 419 -18.93 -15.61 15.15
C ALA A 419 -19.05 -17.15 15.16
N LEU A 420 -19.89 -17.71 14.30
CA LEU A 420 -20.03 -19.16 14.15
C LEU A 420 -18.72 -19.78 13.67
N ALA A 421 -18.10 -19.25 12.61
CA ALA A 421 -16.86 -19.77 12.06
C ALA A 421 -15.74 -19.84 13.11
N ARG A 422 -15.58 -18.82 13.95
CA ARG A 422 -14.61 -18.83 15.06
C ARG A 422 -14.91 -19.95 16.06
N ARG A 423 -16.17 -20.15 16.47
CA ARG A 423 -16.56 -21.25 17.36
C ARG A 423 -16.27 -22.62 16.74
N VAL A 424 -16.57 -22.80 15.45
CA VAL A 424 -16.27 -24.05 14.74
C VAL A 424 -14.77 -24.34 14.79
N LEU A 425 -13.92 -23.34 14.54
CA LEU A 425 -12.46 -23.48 14.57
C LEU A 425 -11.89 -23.80 15.95
N THR A 426 -12.57 -23.44 17.05
CA THR A 426 -12.15 -23.88 18.39
C THR A 426 -12.34 -25.39 18.60
N ARG A 427 -13.32 -26.00 17.92
CA ARG A 427 -13.61 -27.43 17.99
C ARG A 427 -12.84 -28.24 16.96
N ASN A 428 -12.72 -27.70 15.74
CA ASN A 428 -12.04 -28.35 14.62
C ASN A 428 -11.18 -27.32 13.85
N PRO A 429 -9.92 -27.12 14.26
CA PRO A 429 -9.03 -26.14 13.63
C PRO A 429 -8.53 -26.56 12.24
N ASP A 430 -8.66 -27.83 11.85
CA ASP A 430 -8.25 -28.38 10.55
C ASP A 430 -9.37 -28.34 9.50
N PHE A 431 -10.55 -27.84 9.86
CA PHE A 431 -11.66 -27.67 8.92
C PHE A 431 -11.50 -26.36 8.14
N ALA A 432 -11.29 -26.48 6.83
CA ALA A 432 -10.95 -25.32 6.00
C ALA A 432 -12.14 -24.38 5.72
N TYR A 433 -13.38 -24.87 5.71
CA TYR A 433 -14.55 -24.09 5.32
C TYR A 433 -14.81 -22.84 6.19
N PRO A 434 -14.72 -22.89 7.54
CA PRO A 434 -14.78 -21.70 8.37
C PRO A 434 -13.74 -20.63 8.02
N TYR A 435 -12.51 -20.99 7.65
CA TYR A 435 -11.51 -20.02 7.20
C TYR A 435 -11.91 -19.34 5.89
N TYR A 436 -12.55 -20.08 4.98
CA TYR A 436 -13.10 -19.52 3.73
C TYR A 436 -14.19 -18.49 4.03
N ILE A 437 -15.07 -18.77 4.99
CA ILE A 437 -16.09 -17.82 5.44
C ILE A 437 -15.45 -16.58 6.08
N LEU A 438 -14.47 -16.75 6.96
CA LEU A 438 -13.75 -15.62 7.56
C LEU A 438 -13.05 -14.76 6.50
N MET A 439 -12.44 -15.37 5.49
CA MET A 439 -11.79 -14.66 4.38
C MET A 439 -12.80 -13.83 3.57
N LEU A 440 -14.02 -14.32 3.37
CA LEU A 440 -15.06 -13.60 2.61
C LEU A 440 -15.80 -12.55 3.45
N ALA A 441 -16.01 -12.80 4.74
CA ALA A 441 -16.76 -11.94 5.64
C ALA A 441 -15.93 -10.78 6.22
N GLN A 442 -14.60 -10.84 6.10
CA GLN A 442 -13.67 -9.84 6.62
C GLN A 442 -12.91 -9.13 5.49
N THR A 443 -12.16 -8.08 5.85
CA THR A 443 -11.30 -7.32 4.93
C THR A 443 -9.88 -7.21 5.47
N GLY A 444 -8.93 -6.82 4.61
CA GLY A 444 -7.55 -6.54 5.01
C GLY A 444 -6.84 -7.72 5.67
N GLU A 445 -6.14 -7.44 6.77
CA GLU A 445 -5.24 -8.38 7.43
C GLU A 445 -5.94 -9.63 8.01
N PRO A 446 -7.07 -9.52 8.74
CA PRO A 446 -7.82 -10.69 9.21
C PRO A 446 -8.21 -11.67 8.10
N ALA A 447 -8.66 -11.14 6.96
CA ALA A 447 -9.04 -11.96 5.81
C ALA A 447 -7.83 -12.70 5.20
N LEU A 448 -6.68 -12.02 5.08
CA LEU A 448 -5.46 -12.65 4.59
C LEU A 448 -4.97 -13.75 5.53
N ARG A 449 -4.99 -13.51 6.85
CA ARG A 449 -4.63 -14.52 7.85
C ARG A 449 -5.53 -15.76 7.76
N ALA A 450 -6.84 -15.55 7.60
CA ALA A 450 -7.78 -16.65 7.39
C ALA A 450 -7.42 -17.45 6.14
N ALA A 451 -7.12 -16.78 5.01
CA ALA A 451 -6.71 -17.46 3.78
C ALA A 451 -5.43 -18.30 3.95
N LYS A 452 -4.40 -17.74 4.60
CA LYS A 452 -3.12 -18.45 4.83
C LYS A 452 -3.27 -19.63 5.81
N ARG A 453 -4.12 -19.51 6.84
CA ARG A 453 -4.43 -20.64 7.75
C ARG A 453 -5.26 -21.72 7.06
N GLY A 454 -6.24 -21.33 6.24
CA GLY A 454 -7.03 -22.27 5.44
C GLY A 454 -6.17 -23.15 4.53
N LEU A 455 -5.10 -22.60 3.94
CA LEU A 455 -4.13 -23.36 3.14
C LEU A 455 -3.27 -24.35 3.92
N GLN A 456 -3.19 -24.20 5.25
CA GLN A 456 -2.43 -25.10 6.13
C GLN A 456 -3.27 -26.31 6.59
N CYS A 457 -4.58 -26.32 6.32
CA CYS A 457 -5.45 -27.45 6.64
C CYS A 457 -5.08 -28.68 5.81
N THR A 458 -5.34 -29.87 6.36
CA THR A 458 -5.04 -31.15 5.71
C THR A 458 -5.85 -31.30 4.41
N PRO A 459 -5.21 -31.58 3.25
CA PRO A 459 -5.90 -31.87 2.01
C PRO A 459 -6.86 -33.06 2.15
N GLY A 460 -8.12 -32.90 1.72
CA GLY A 460 -9.11 -33.97 1.78
C GLY A 460 -10.52 -33.50 1.45
N PRO A 461 -11.44 -34.42 1.11
CA PRO A 461 -12.81 -34.08 0.70
C PRO A 461 -13.65 -33.47 1.83
N GLN A 462 -13.28 -33.72 3.09
CA GLN A 462 -13.99 -33.20 4.28
C GLN A 462 -13.27 -32.01 4.95
N ASN A 463 -12.01 -31.77 4.61
CA ASN A 463 -11.18 -30.71 5.20
C ASN A 463 -10.86 -29.64 4.14
N LEU A 464 -9.69 -29.71 3.50
CA LEU A 464 -9.31 -28.80 2.42
C LEU A 464 -9.60 -29.42 1.04
N THR A 465 -10.78 -29.11 0.51
CA THR A 465 -11.17 -29.51 -0.86
C THR A 465 -10.39 -28.74 -1.92
N PRO A 466 -10.28 -29.26 -3.17
CA PRO A 466 -9.65 -28.52 -4.27
C PRO A 466 -10.29 -27.14 -4.49
N PHE A 467 -11.62 -27.05 -4.40
CA PHE A 467 -12.35 -25.79 -4.47
C PHE A 467 -11.84 -24.79 -3.42
N LEU A 468 -11.84 -25.17 -2.14
CA LEU A 468 -11.40 -24.28 -1.06
C LEU A 468 -9.93 -23.87 -1.24
N ARG A 469 -9.07 -24.81 -1.63
CA ARG A 469 -7.66 -24.53 -1.93
C ARG A 469 -7.52 -23.46 -3.01
N TRP A 470 -8.24 -23.57 -4.13
CA TRP A 470 -8.19 -22.57 -5.20
C TRP A 470 -8.68 -21.19 -4.74
N GLN A 471 -9.74 -21.16 -3.91
CA GLN A 471 -10.24 -19.91 -3.34
C GLN A 471 -9.19 -19.22 -2.46
N PHE A 472 -8.50 -19.98 -1.59
CA PHE A 472 -7.46 -19.41 -0.74
C PHE A 472 -6.22 -18.97 -1.53
N LEU A 473 -5.78 -19.74 -2.53
CA LEU A 473 -4.65 -19.37 -3.38
C LEU A 473 -4.96 -18.07 -4.15
N HIS A 474 -6.14 -17.97 -4.77
CA HIS A 474 -6.51 -16.79 -5.54
C HIS A 474 -6.81 -15.58 -4.66
N ARG A 475 -7.80 -15.68 -3.76
CA ARG A 475 -8.28 -14.54 -2.98
C ARG A 475 -7.26 -14.13 -1.90
N GLY A 476 -6.54 -15.08 -1.32
CA GLY A 476 -5.42 -14.79 -0.43
C GLY A 476 -4.32 -13.99 -1.12
N SER A 477 -3.99 -14.30 -2.37
CA SER A 477 -3.01 -13.53 -3.14
C SER A 477 -3.50 -12.14 -3.50
N GLU A 478 -4.78 -11.98 -3.84
CA GLU A 478 -5.38 -10.66 -4.08
C GLU A 478 -5.34 -9.78 -2.81
N LEU A 479 -5.66 -10.36 -1.64
CA LEU A 479 -5.57 -9.68 -0.34
C LEU A 479 -4.13 -9.29 0.00
N ALA A 480 -3.15 -10.18 -0.26
CA ALA A 480 -1.73 -9.87 -0.12
C ALA A 480 -1.31 -8.72 -1.03
N CYS A 481 -1.79 -8.68 -2.27
CA CYS A 481 -1.55 -7.60 -3.22
C CYS A 481 -2.24 -6.27 -2.87
N ASN A 482 -3.19 -6.25 -1.94
CA ASN A 482 -3.69 -4.98 -1.38
C ASN A 482 -2.87 -4.52 -0.18
N LEU A 483 -2.48 -5.46 0.69
CA LEU A 483 -1.76 -5.14 1.93
C LEU A 483 -0.28 -4.79 1.71
N TRP A 484 0.39 -5.41 0.74
CA TRP A 484 1.82 -5.14 0.50
C TRP A 484 2.11 -3.69 0.09
N MET A 485 1.22 -3.04 -0.69
CA MET A 485 1.41 -1.66 -1.13
C MET A 485 1.40 -0.74 0.09
N VAL A 486 0.39 -0.92 0.95
CA VAL A 486 0.31 -0.24 2.25
C VAL A 486 1.55 -0.56 3.09
N ALA A 487 2.02 -1.81 3.01
CA ALA A 487 3.12 -2.25 3.83
C ALA A 487 4.47 -1.62 3.44
N ILE A 488 4.72 -1.52 2.14
CA ILE A 488 5.90 -0.87 1.58
C ILE A 488 5.86 0.64 1.77
N ASP A 489 4.68 1.25 1.64
CA ASP A 489 4.50 2.70 1.81
C ASP A 489 4.48 3.15 3.29
N ALA A 490 4.37 2.20 4.24
CA ALA A 490 4.33 2.52 5.66
C ALA A 490 5.64 3.21 6.12
N PRO A 491 5.56 4.35 6.82
CA PRO A 491 6.74 5.09 7.24
C PRO A 491 7.58 4.24 8.19
N GLY A 492 8.83 3.97 7.81
CA GLY A 492 9.81 3.32 8.66
C GLY A 492 11.21 3.88 8.41
N ALA A 493 12.02 3.94 9.48
CA ALA A 493 13.44 4.24 9.36
C ALA A 493 14.18 3.10 8.63
N ASP A 494 15.44 3.32 8.26
CA ASP A 494 16.31 2.32 7.65
C ASP A 494 16.20 0.96 8.37
N GLY A 495 15.78 -0.07 7.63
CA GLY A 495 15.48 -1.39 8.17
C GLY A 495 14.01 -1.66 8.49
N ASN A 496 13.09 -0.91 7.89
CA ASN A 496 11.65 -1.03 8.05
C ASN A 496 11.14 -2.49 7.96
N PRO A 497 10.79 -3.16 9.09
CA PRO A 497 10.23 -4.51 9.07
C PRO A 497 8.95 -4.58 8.23
N SER A 498 8.31 -3.42 8.07
CA SER A 498 7.09 -3.30 7.30
C SER A 498 7.30 -3.47 5.78
N MET A 499 8.42 -2.97 5.26
CA MET A 499 8.75 -3.17 3.85
C MET A 499 9.10 -4.64 3.59
N ASP A 500 9.87 -5.24 4.49
CA ASP A 500 10.31 -6.63 4.39
C ASP A 500 9.12 -7.60 4.30
N VAL A 501 8.12 -7.42 5.17
CA VAL A 501 6.87 -8.18 5.14
C VAL A 501 6.08 -7.93 3.87
N GLY A 502 6.01 -6.68 3.38
CA GLY A 502 5.37 -6.34 2.11
C GLY A 502 6.01 -7.10 0.94
N VAL A 503 7.33 -7.14 0.86
CA VAL A 503 8.06 -7.89 -0.17
C VAL A 503 7.79 -9.40 -0.04
N ALA A 504 7.82 -9.95 1.17
CA ALA A 504 7.51 -11.35 1.41
C ALA A 504 6.08 -11.72 0.98
N MET A 505 5.09 -10.84 1.22
CA MET A 505 3.70 -11.04 0.80
C MET A 505 3.56 -11.17 -0.72
N ILE A 506 4.23 -10.31 -1.50
CA ILE A 506 4.16 -10.39 -2.98
C ILE A 506 4.79 -11.68 -3.46
N MET A 507 6.00 -12.00 -2.97
CA MET A 507 6.74 -13.15 -3.45
C MET A 507 5.95 -14.42 -3.15
N LYS A 508 5.27 -14.47 -2.00
CA LYS A 508 4.33 -15.54 -1.71
C LYS A 508 3.08 -15.53 -2.60
N ALA A 509 2.53 -14.36 -2.92
CA ALA A 509 1.41 -14.23 -3.84
C ALA A 509 1.75 -14.72 -5.27
N VAL A 510 2.99 -14.52 -5.72
CA VAL A 510 3.49 -15.07 -6.99
C VAL A 510 3.42 -16.61 -6.97
N GLU A 511 3.97 -17.24 -5.94
CA GLU A 511 3.92 -18.70 -5.79
C GLU A 511 2.48 -19.23 -5.72
N ASP A 512 1.62 -18.57 -4.94
CA ASP A 512 0.24 -19.00 -4.73
C ASP A 512 -0.60 -18.86 -6.00
N TRP A 513 -0.42 -17.78 -6.79
CA TRP A 513 -1.09 -17.66 -8.08
C TRP A 513 -0.53 -18.62 -9.12
N GLU A 514 0.78 -18.92 -9.11
CA GLU A 514 1.35 -19.96 -9.98
C GLU A 514 0.73 -21.33 -9.69
N ALA A 515 0.59 -21.67 -8.41
CA ALA A 515 -0.12 -22.87 -7.98
C ALA A 515 -1.58 -22.83 -8.44
N PHE A 516 -2.29 -21.71 -8.26
CA PHE A 516 -3.67 -21.55 -8.72
C PHE A 516 -3.82 -21.74 -10.23
N VAL A 517 -3.02 -21.06 -11.06
CA VAL A 517 -3.11 -21.16 -12.53
C VAL A 517 -2.79 -22.59 -13.02
N LYS A 518 -1.93 -23.31 -12.30
CA LYS A 518 -1.58 -24.69 -12.60
C LYS A 518 -2.67 -25.69 -12.16
N GLU A 519 -3.25 -25.49 -10.99
CA GLU A 519 -4.14 -26.46 -10.33
C GLU A 519 -5.63 -26.23 -10.64
N ALA A 520 -6.06 -24.99 -10.87
CA ALA A 520 -7.46 -24.64 -11.08
C ALA A 520 -7.90 -24.88 -12.54
N PRO A 521 -9.19 -25.19 -12.77
CA PRO A 521 -9.70 -25.37 -14.12
C PRO A 521 -9.50 -24.15 -15.03
N PRO A 522 -9.23 -24.35 -16.33
CA PRO A 522 -9.08 -23.26 -17.30
C PRO A 522 -10.27 -22.30 -17.32
N ASP A 523 -11.49 -22.82 -17.14
CA ASP A 523 -12.75 -22.09 -17.13
C ASP A 523 -13.10 -21.49 -15.77
N HIS A 524 -12.18 -21.54 -14.80
CA HIS A 524 -12.38 -20.87 -13.51
C HIS A 524 -12.52 -19.36 -13.72
N ARG A 525 -13.57 -18.76 -13.14
CA ARG A 525 -13.92 -17.34 -13.34
C ARG A 525 -12.76 -16.38 -13.05
N ASP A 526 -11.98 -16.71 -12.03
CA ASP A 526 -10.85 -15.90 -11.55
C ASP A 526 -9.55 -16.10 -12.35
N MET A 527 -9.52 -17.02 -13.31
CA MET A 527 -8.32 -17.35 -14.10
C MET A 527 -7.75 -16.14 -14.84
N ARG A 528 -8.62 -15.29 -15.40
CA ARG A 528 -8.20 -14.07 -16.09
C ARG A 528 -7.52 -13.09 -15.14
N THR A 529 -8.11 -12.86 -13.97
CA THR A 529 -7.55 -11.97 -12.94
C THR A 529 -6.21 -12.50 -12.42
N ALA A 530 -6.13 -13.80 -12.13
CA ALA A 530 -4.88 -14.44 -11.69
C ALA A 530 -3.76 -14.29 -12.74
N CYS A 531 -4.06 -14.53 -14.02
CA CYS A 531 -3.08 -14.36 -15.09
C CYS A 531 -2.64 -12.91 -15.26
N SER A 532 -3.57 -11.94 -15.19
CA SER A 532 -3.22 -10.52 -15.26
C SER A 532 -2.31 -10.09 -14.10
N TRP A 533 -2.58 -10.55 -12.87
CA TRP A 533 -1.69 -10.32 -11.73
C TRP A 533 -0.31 -10.95 -11.93
N LEU A 534 -0.26 -12.23 -12.31
CA LEU A 534 1.01 -12.93 -12.53
C LEU A 534 1.86 -12.29 -13.62
N ILE A 535 1.25 -11.78 -14.70
CA ILE A 535 1.99 -11.08 -15.75
C ILE A 535 2.71 -9.86 -15.17
N LEU A 536 1.99 -9.01 -14.44
CA LEU A 536 2.55 -7.81 -13.83
C LEU A 536 3.63 -8.18 -12.79
N LEU A 537 3.35 -9.16 -11.93
CA LEU A 537 4.32 -9.58 -10.93
C LEU A 537 5.54 -10.25 -11.54
N ARG A 538 5.41 -11.10 -12.56
CA ARG A 538 6.57 -11.69 -13.26
C ARG A 538 7.43 -10.61 -13.92
N ILE A 539 6.83 -9.57 -14.50
CA ILE A 539 7.57 -8.41 -15.02
C ILE A 539 8.38 -7.75 -13.91
N MET A 540 7.84 -7.66 -12.69
CA MET A 540 8.49 -7.03 -11.53
C MET A 540 9.52 -7.93 -10.84
N THR A 541 9.32 -9.26 -10.82
CA THR A 541 10.09 -10.19 -9.98
C THR A 541 11.10 -11.03 -10.75
N LEU A 542 10.88 -11.30 -12.04
CA LEU A 542 11.82 -12.11 -12.81
C LEU A 542 13.17 -11.40 -12.96
N PRO A 543 14.29 -12.10 -12.71
CA PRO A 543 15.63 -11.50 -12.79
C PRO A 543 15.97 -11.06 -14.21
N ARG A 544 15.48 -11.78 -15.22
CA ARG A 544 15.63 -11.48 -16.64
C ARG A 544 14.29 -11.73 -17.35
N LEU A 545 14.02 -10.91 -18.35
CA LEU A 545 12.87 -11.03 -19.22
C LEU A 545 13.39 -10.91 -20.65
N SER A 546 12.97 -11.82 -21.52
CA SER A 546 13.41 -11.81 -22.91
C SER A 546 12.66 -10.73 -23.70
N ASP A 547 13.28 -10.21 -24.78
CA ASP A 547 12.67 -9.16 -25.61
C ASP A 547 11.35 -9.61 -26.27
N ASP A 548 11.20 -10.91 -26.51
CA ASP A 548 9.99 -11.56 -27.02
C ASP A 548 8.98 -11.93 -25.93
N LEU A 549 9.27 -11.64 -24.66
CA LEU A 549 8.45 -11.96 -23.50
C LEU A 549 8.07 -13.44 -23.39
N ARG A 550 8.89 -14.36 -23.93
CA ARG A 550 8.58 -15.80 -23.96
C ARG A 550 8.25 -16.40 -22.58
N GLU A 551 8.81 -15.84 -21.51
CA GLU A 551 8.54 -16.28 -20.14
C GLU A 551 7.08 -16.01 -19.72
N LEU A 552 6.42 -15.04 -20.36
CA LEU A 552 5.03 -14.67 -20.11
C LEU A 552 4.06 -15.35 -21.08
N GLN A 553 4.55 -15.98 -22.16
CA GLN A 553 3.72 -16.57 -23.22
C GLN A 553 2.68 -17.57 -22.68
N PRO A 554 2.98 -18.46 -21.72
CA PRO A 554 1.97 -19.37 -21.16
C PRO A 554 0.80 -18.63 -20.49
N LEU A 555 1.06 -17.47 -19.87
CA LEU A 555 0.02 -16.64 -19.25
C LEU A 555 -0.77 -15.85 -20.30
N ILE A 556 -0.10 -15.38 -21.36
CA ILE A 556 -0.72 -14.70 -22.50
C ILE A 556 -1.68 -15.65 -23.23
N ASP A 557 -1.25 -16.89 -23.49
CA ASP A 557 -2.07 -17.92 -24.11
C ASP A 557 -3.27 -18.28 -23.23
N ARG A 558 -3.08 -18.34 -21.90
CA ARG A 558 -4.17 -18.56 -20.95
C ARG A 558 -5.18 -17.42 -20.95
N LEU A 559 -4.73 -16.16 -21.01
CA LEU A 559 -5.61 -15.00 -21.13
C LEU A 559 -6.41 -15.04 -22.44
N LYS A 560 -5.76 -15.40 -23.55
CA LYS A 560 -6.42 -15.57 -24.84
C LYS A 560 -7.51 -16.64 -24.77
N PHE A 561 -7.21 -17.79 -24.14
CA PHE A 561 -8.21 -18.81 -23.87
C PHE A 561 -9.41 -18.24 -23.09
N CYS A 562 -9.19 -17.52 -21.99
CA CYS A 562 -10.29 -16.95 -21.19
C CYS A 562 -11.17 -15.99 -22.01
N VAL A 563 -10.55 -15.18 -22.88
CA VAL A 563 -11.28 -14.25 -23.76
C VAL A 563 -12.10 -15.00 -24.81
N ASP A 564 -11.52 -16.01 -25.48
CA ASP A 564 -12.21 -16.79 -26.50
C ASP A 564 -13.33 -17.66 -25.91
N PHE A 565 -13.11 -18.21 -24.71
CA PHE A 565 -14.12 -18.95 -23.95
C PHE A 565 -15.32 -18.06 -23.61
N ASN A 566 -15.09 -16.87 -23.06
CA ASN A 566 -16.16 -15.93 -22.75
C ASN A 566 -16.91 -15.47 -23.99
N LYS A 567 -16.20 -15.17 -25.10
CA LYS A 567 -16.84 -14.80 -26.38
C LYS A 567 -17.77 -15.90 -26.88
N TRP A 568 -17.31 -17.14 -26.84
CA TRP A 568 -18.09 -18.28 -27.31
C TRP A 568 -19.36 -18.48 -26.49
N LEU A 569 -19.30 -18.27 -25.17
CA LEU A 569 -20.45 -18.34 -24.27
C LEU A 569 -21.27 -17.03 -24.19
N HIS A 570 -21.00 -16.06 -25.06
CA HIS A 570 -21.64 -14.75 -25.04
C HIS A 570 -21.55 -14.03 -23.68
N LEU A 571 -20.52 -14.34 -22.89
CA LEU A 571 -20.22 -13.70 -21.62
C LEU A 571 -19.51 -12.36 -21.86
N PRO A 572 -19.78 -11.34 -21.04
CA PRO A 572 -19.15 -10.04 -21.19
C PRO A 572 -17.64 -10.13 -20.96
N ILE A 573 -16.85 -9.54 -21.85
CA ILE A 573 -15.40 -9.35 -21.64
C ILE A 573 -15.22 -8.06 -20.85
N LEU A 574 -15.24 -8.20 -19.53
CA LEU A 574 -15.16 -7.06 -18.64
C LEU A 574 -13.78 -6.40 -18.71
N LYS A 575 -13.76 -5.07 -18.76
CA LYS A 575 -12.54 -4.28 -18.68
C LYS A 575 -12.26 -3.99 -17.20
N THR A 576 -11.85 -5.02 -16.46
CA THR A 576 -11.45 -4.83 -15.06
C THR A 576 -10.16 -4.02 -15.00
N GLN A 577 -9.95 -3.26 -13.92
CA GLN A 577 -8.77 -2.40 -13.73
C GLN A 577 -7.47 -3.17 -14.02
N LEU A 578 -7.32 -4.34 -13.39
CA LEU A 578 -6.14 -5.18 -13.53
C LEU A 578 -5.94 -5.67 -14.97
N SER A 579 -7.02 -6.08 -15.65
CA SER A 579 -6.91 -6.56 -17.04
C SER A 579 -6.47 -5.45 -18.01
N LEU A 580 -6.91 -4.21 -17.78
CA LEU A 580 -6.48 -3.05 -18.55
C LEU A 580 -5.00 -2.74 -18.31
N VAL A 581 -4.56 -2.75 -17.05
CA VAL A 581 -3.15 -2.52 -16.70
C VAL A 581 -2.24 -3.60 -17.27
N ALA A 582 -2.60 -4.87 -17.14
CA ALA A 582 -1.82 -5.97 -17.69
C ALA A 582 -1.71 -5.89 -19.22
N GLN A 583 -2.82 -5.65 -19.91
CA GLN A 583 -2.82 -5.48 -21.36
C GLN A 583 -1.96 -4.28 -21.80
N ALA A 584 -2.18 -3.11 -21.21
CA ALA A 584 -1.42 -1.90 -21.54
C ALA A 584 0.08 -2.08 -21.25
N THR A 585 0.42 -2.78 -20.17
CA THR A 585 1.81 -3.08 -19.83
C THR A 585 2.44 -3.99 -20.89
N LEU A 586 1.78 -5.08 -21.29
CA LEU A 586 2.29 -5.97 -22.35
C LEU A 586 2.50 -5.23 -23.67
N ASP A 587 1.54 -4.40 -24.06
CA ASP A 587 1.59 -3.65 -25.33
C ASP A 587 2.72 -2.60 -25.34
N SER A 588 2.99 -1.97 -24.20
CA SER A 588 4.00 -0.91 -24.07
C SER A 588 5.39 -1.41 -23.69
N LEU A 589 5.53 -2.56 -23.03
CA LEU A 589 6.78 -2.95 -22.37
C LEU A 589 8.01 -2.98 -23.29
N PRO A 590 7.97 -3.56 -24.51
CA PRO A 590 9.14 -3.56 -25.39
C PRO A 590 9.61 -2.15 -25.78
N ALA A 591 8.67 -1.26 -26.12
CA ALA A 591 8.98 0.12 -26.48
C ALA A 591 9.46 0.93 -25.27
N ALA A 592 8.77 0.78 -24.13
CA ALA A 592 9.13 1.39 -22.87
C ALA A 592 10.53 0.99 -22.40
N TRP A 593 10.88 -0.30 -22.51
CA TRP A 593 12.20 -0.80 -22.14
C TRP A 593 13.30 -0.33 -23.08
N LYS A 594 13.01 -0.24 -24.39
CA LYS A 594 13.94 0.33 -25.37
C LYS A 594 14.27 1.79 -25.08
N GLU A 595 13.27 2.59 -24.70
CA GLU A 595 13.47 4.02 -24.38
C GLU A 595 14.11 4.20 -22.99
N TRP A 596 13.56 3.57 -21.95
CA TRP A 596 13.88 3.91 -20.56
C TRP A 596 14.76 2.88 -19.84
N GLY A 597 14.94 1.67 -20.38
CA GLY A 597 15.56 0.54 -19.67
C GLY A 597 16.98 0.83 -19.16
N LYS A 598 17.79 1.56 -19.92
CA LYS A 598 19.13 1.99 -19.48
C LYS A 598 19.07 2.92 -18.27
N SER A 599 18.14 3.89 -18.31
CA SER A 599 17.93 4.85 -17.22
C SER A 599 17.39 4.16 -15.96
N ILE A 600 16.42 3.26 -16.10
CA ILE A 600 15.89 2.47 -14.98
C ILE A 600 16.99 1.60 -14.33
N ALA A 601 17.87 1.00 -15.15
CA ALA A 601 18.95 0.16 -14.66
C ALA A 601 20.09 0.93 -13.96
N SER A 602 20.23 2.24 -14.21
CA SER A 602 21.29 3.08 -13.66
C SER A 602 21.06 3.45 -12.18
N VAL A 603 19.80 3.44 -11.73
CA VAL A 603 19.44 3.71 -10.34
C VAL A 603 19.99 2.60 -9.43
N ARG A 604 20.87 2.98 -8.50
CA ARG A 604 21.49 2.05 -7.55
C ARG A 604 20.45 1.57 -6.54
N ASN A 605 20.56 0.29 -6.16
CA ASN A 605 19.72 -0.27 -5.12
C ASN A 605 20.28 0.13 -3.74
N ILE A 606 19.48 0.81 -2.94
CA ILE A 606 19.78 1.09 -1.52
C ILE A 606 19.12 0.04 -0.62
N GLU A 607 18.19 -0.77 -1.16
CA GLU A 607 17.45 -1.77 -0.39
C GLU A 607 18.25 -3.07 -0.18
N LYS A 608 17.90 -3.77 0.91
CA LYS A 608 18.50 -5.05 1.28
C LYS A 608 18.22 -6.14 0.23
N LEU A 609 19.15 -7.07 0.09
CA LEU A 609 18.92 -8.29 -0.69
C LEU A 609 17.92 -9.20 0.05
N TYR A 610 16.88 -9.64 -0.65
CA TYR A 610 15.86 -10.55 -0.11
C TYR A 610 16.21 -12.00 -0.45
N THR A 611 16.30 -12.85 0.58
CA THR A 611 16.49 -14.30 0.42
C THR A 611 15.20 -15.04 0.77
N ALA A 612 14.99 -16.23 0.20
CA ALA A 612 13.82 -17.06 0.49
C ALA A 612 13.61 -17.26 1.99
N ARG A 613 14.68 -17.66 2.71
CA ARG A 613 14.66 -17.84 4.16
C ARG A 613 14.23 -16.59 4.92
N LYS A 614 14.70 -15.40 4.53
CA LYS A 614 14.30 -14.15 5.19
C LYS A 614 12.80 -13.90 4.99
N MET A 615 12.31 -14.05 3.77
CA MET A 615 10.89 -13.83 3.46
C MET A 615 9.98 -14.79 4.23
N GLU A 616 10.38 -16.06 4.38
CA GLU A 616 9.66 -17.03 5.20
C GLU A 616 9.58 -16.60 6.68
N VAL A 617 10.72 -16.14 7.24
CA VAL A 617 10.78 -15.65 8.62
C VAL A 617 9.90 -14.42 8.80
N ASP A 618 9.97 -13.46 7.88
CA ASP A 618 9.19 -12.22 7.95
C ASP A 618 7.67 -12.52 7.83
N LEU A 619 7.26 -13.43 6.94
CA LEU A 619 5.87 -13.86 6.82
C LEU A 619 5.38 -14.63 8.06
N ALA A 620 6.22 -15.48 8.64
CA ALA A 620 5.91 -16.20 9.87
C ALA A 620 5.76 -15.25 11.08
N ALA A 621 6.65 -14.25 11.20
CA ALA A 621 6.54 -13.21 12.20
C ALA A 621 5.23 -12.41 12.03
N TRP A 622 4.88 -12.06 10.79
CA TRP A 622 3.60 -11.41 10.48
C TRP A 622 2.42 -12.29 10.88
N MET A 623 2.43 -13.58 10.54
CA MET A 623 1.41 -14.54 10.97
C MET A 623 1.31 -14.68 12.51
N ALA A 624 2.37 -14.37 13.25
CA ALA A 624 2.38 -14.32 14.71
C ALA A 624 1.94 -12.96 15.31
N GLY A 625 1.69 -11.94 14.47
CA GLY A 625 1.24 -10.61 14.92
C GLY A 625 2.30 -9.50 14.88
N LEU A 626 3.43 -9.72 14.20
CA LEU A 626 4.57 -8.80 14.17
C LEU A 626 5.01 -8.49 12.72
N PRO A 627 5.24 -7.23 12.30
CA PRO A 627 5.17 -6.00 13.08
C PRO A 627 3.73 -5.49 13.21
N VAL A 628 3.45 -4.82 14.34
CA VAL A 628 2.14 -4.23 14.69
C VAL A 628 1.81 -2.97 13.87
N ALA A 629 2.74 -2.50 13.03
CA ALA A 629 2.79 -1.12 12.54
C ALA A 629 1.87 -0.77 11.36
N TYR A 630 1.03 -1.68 10.86
CA TYR A 630 0.13 -1.38 9.75
C TYR A 630 -1.28 -1.13 10.24
N VAL A 631 -1.54 0.07 10.75
CA VAL A 631 -2.92 0.48 11.06
C VAL A 631 -3.62 0.79 9.74
N ASN A 632 -4.52 -0.10 9.37
CA ASN A 632 -5.19 -0.15 8.07
C ASN A 632 -6.50 0.69 8.11
N ASP A 633 -6.39 2.02 8.01
CA ASP A 633 -7.59 2.89 7.86
C ASP A 633 -7.79 3.39 6.41
N ILE A 634 -7.01 2.91 5.43
CA ILE A 634 -7.10 3.39 4.05
C ILE A 634 -7.36 2.22 3.10
N CYS A 635 -8.65 2.00 2.81
CA CYS A 635 -9.06 1.32 1.57
C CYS A 635 -8.44 2.07 0.38
N GLY A 636 -7.79 1.34 -0.54
CA GLY A 636 -7.23 1.88 -1.79
C GLY A 636 -8.24 2.51 -2.76
N CYS A 637 -9.51 2.62 -2.35
CA CYS A 637 -10.60 3.27 -3.06
C CYS A 637 -10.67 4.79 -2.83
N GLY A 638 -9.93 5.35 -1.87
CA GLY A 638 -9.92 6.80 -1.64
C GLY A 638 -11.25 7.41 -1.18
N GLN A 639 -12.21 6.58 -0.76
CA GLN A 639 -13.45 7.04 -0.13
C GLN A 639 -13.34 6.90 1.39
N GLU A 640 -13.56 8.00 2.10
CA GLU A 640 -13.96 7.95 3.49
C GLU A 640 -15.33 7.25 3.51
N HIS A 641 -15.41 6.05 4.09
CA HIS A 641 -16.71 5.51 4.45
C HIS A 641 -17.25 6.40 5.57
N GLY A 642 -18.04 7.40 5.18
CA GLY A 642 -18.83 8.21 6.09
C GLY A 642 -19.64 7.27 6.97
N GLY A 643 -19.32 7.26 8.26
CA GLY A 643 -20.13 6.62 9.26
C GLY A 643 -21.45 7.37 9.38
N GLU A 644 -22.45 6.92 8.64
CA GLU A 644 -23.86 7.13 8.96
C GLU A 644 -24.51 5.75 9.03
N GLY A 645 -24.21 5.07 10.13
CA GLY A 645 -24.84 3.82 10.54
C GLY A 645 -24.83 3.83 12.06
N ASP A 646 -25.95 4.23 12.63
CA ASP A 646 -26.27 4.20 14.06
C ASP A 646 -25.83 2.87 14.69
N HIS A 647 -24.75 2.91 15.47
CA HIS A 647 -24.26 1.79 16.25
C HIS A 647 -24.29 2.19 17.72
N GLY A 648 -25.45 1.99 18.34
CA GLY A 648 -25.57 1.85 19.79
C GLY A 648 -24.73 0.65 20.25
N HIS A 649 -23.52 0.93 20.74
CA HIS A 649 -22.71 -0.02 21.48
C HIS A 649 -22.80 0.31 22.98
N GLU A 650 -23.65 -0.42 23.69
CA GLU A 650 -23.42 -0.69 25.11
C GLU A 650 -22.24 -1.65 25.22
N HIS A 651 -21.17 -1.22 25.89
CA HIS A 651 -20.03 -2.06 26.23
C HIS A 651 -20.36 -2.89 27.47
N GLY A 652 -20.75 -4.15 27.27
CA GLY A 652 -20.61 -5.19 28.29
C GLY A 652 -19.15 -5.65 28.36
N HIS A 653 -18.53 -5.41 29.51
CA HIS A 653 -17.26 -6.01 29.90
C HIS A 653 -17.41 -7.52 30.01
N ASP A 654 -16.49 -8.29 29.43
CA ASP A 654 -16.09 -9.59 29.96
C ASP A 654 -14.59 -9.75 29.69
N ASP A 655 -13.84 -9.60 30.78
CA ASP A 655 -12.45 -9.96 30.93
C ASP A 655 -12.35 -11.49 30.94
N ASP A 656 -11.60 -12.08 30.01
CA ASP A 656 -10.84 -13.33 30.19
C ASP A 656 -10.17 -13.73 28.87
N ALA A 657 -8.98 -13.17 28.62
CA ALA A 657 -8.02 -13.72 27.67
C ALA A 657 -6.75 -14.11 28.44
N PRO A 658 -6.25 -15.35 28.31
CA PRO A 658 -5.06 -15.77 29.04
C PRO A 658 -3.83 -15.01 28.56
N ALA A 659 -3.04 -14.53 29.53
CA ALA A 659 -1.85 -13.73 29.35
C ALA A 659 -0.81 -14.44 28.46
N VAL A 660 -0.46 -13.82 27.33
CA VAL A 660 0.75 -14.13 26.56
C VAL A 660 1.92 -13.40 27.24
N PRO A 661 3.07 -14.05 27.51
CA PRO A 661 4.24 -13.36 28.06
C PRO A 661 4.68 -12.26 27.09
N GLY A 662 4.68 -11.01 27.56
CA GLY A 662 5.10 -9.86 26.76
C GLY A 662 6.54 -10.00 26.27
N PRO A 663 6.89 -9.38 25.13
CA PRO A 663 8.29 -9.31 24.71
C PRO A 663 9.06 -8.54 25.79
N GLY A 664 10.16 -9.12 26.27
CA GLY A 664 11.05 -8.50 27.24
C GLY A 664 11.49 -7.08 26.82
N PRO A 665 11.94 -6.26 27.78
CA PRO A 665 12.25 -4.86 27.52
C PRO A 665 13.25 -4.74 26.37
N ALA A 666 12.96 -3.85 25.43
CA ALA A 666 13.87 -3.46 24.37
C ALA A 666 15.26 -3.16 24.96
N PRO A 667 16.37 -3.51 24.26
CA PRO A 667 17.71 -3.31 24.78
C PRO A 667 17.91 -1.83 25.15
N ARG A 668 18.25 -1.59 26.42
CA ARG A 668 18.64 -0.27 26.93
C ARG A 668 19.78 0.25 26.06
N LYS A 669 19.52 1.31 25.29
CA LYS A 669 20.57 2.00 24.52
C LYS A 669 21.56 2.66 25.51
N ASP A 670 22.84 2.40 25.32
CA ASP A 670 23.93 2.98 26.11
C ASP A 670 23.86 4.52 26.18
N PRO A 671 24.25 5.17 27.30
CA PRO A 671 24.06 6.62 27.51
C PRO A 671 25.03 7.53 26.75
N LYS A 672 25.83 7.01 25.82
CA LYS A 672 26.65 7.85 24.93
C LYS A 672 25.85 8.17 23.66
N GLU A 673 24.79 8.97 23.82
CA GLU A 673 24.17 9.68 22.70
C GLU A 673 25.26 10.44 21.95
N ASP A 674 25.43 10.13 20.66
CA ASP A 674 26.27 10.92 19.76
C ASP A 674 25.77 12.38 19.82
N LYS A 675 26.63 13.28 20.30
CA LYS A 675 26.29 14.70 20.58
C LYS A 675 25.87 15.47 19.32
N THR A 676 25.94 14.84 18.15
CA THR A 676 25.63 15.37 16.82
C THR A 676 24.20 15.05 16.36
N GLN A 677 23.52 14.01 16.87
CA GLN A 677 22.19 13.64 16.37
C GLN A 677 21.05 14.50 16.95
N LEU A 678 20.19 15.01 16.05
CA LEU A 678 18.93 15.69 16.40
C LEU A 678 17.89 14.67 16.88
N TYR A 679 17.04 15.09 17.80
CA TYR A 679 15.88 14.28 18.19
C TYR A 679 14.85 14.29 17.06
N ARG A 680 14.09 13.20 16.90
CA ARG A 680 13.00 13.10 15.93
C ARG A 680 11.64 13.18 16.60
N CYS A 681 10.73 13.91 15.97
CA CYS A 681 9.34 13.99 16.43
C CYS A 681 8.68 12.62 16.32
N SER A 682 8.05 12.14 17.38
CA SER A 682 7.34 10.85 17.42
C SER A 682 6.10 10.81 16.53
N PHE A 683 5.66 11.97 16.01
CA PHE A 683 4.54 12.04 15.06
C PHE A 683 5.04 12.21 13.62
N CYS A 684 5.66 13.35 13.32
CA CYS A 684 6.04 13.72 11.95
C CYS A 684 7.47 13.34 11.58
N SER A 685 8.21 12.67 12.46
CA SER A 685 9.61 12.22 12.27
C SER A 685 10.65 13.31 11.97
N ASN A 686 10.22 14.57 11.95
CA ASN A 686 11.06 15.73 11.67
C ASN A 686 12.12 15.91 12.78
N PRO A 687 13.37 16.21 12.40
CA PRO A 687 14.46 16.41 13.35
C PRO A 687 14.43 17.81 13.98
N SER A 688 14.74 17.91 15.27
CA SER A 688 14.94 19.17 15.97
C SER A 688 15.80 19.00 17.23
N ALA A 689 16.49 20.06 17.60
CA ALA A 689 17.36 20.13 18.77
C ALA A 689 16.58 20.33 20.09
N VAL A 690 15.31 20.78 20.05
CA VAL A 690 14.52 21.17 21.23
C VAL A 690 13.09 20.62 21.27
N LEU A 691 12.88 19.39 20.78
CA LEU A 691 11.56 18.75 20.86
C LEU A 691 11.02 18.69 22.30
N ARG A 692 9.73 18.98 22.44
CA ARG A 692 8.99 18.90 23.70
C ARG A 692 8.79 17.44 24.08
N LYS A 693 9.12 17.05 25.31
CA LYS A 693 8.84 15.70 25.80
C LYS A 693 7.37 15.55 26.16
N CYS A 694 6.82 14.36 25.99
CA CYS A 694 5.52 14.00 26.53
C CYS A 694 5.51 14.23 28.04
N ALA A 695 4.52 14.99 28.54
CA ALA A 695 4.42 15.33 29.96
C ALA A 695 4.18 14.10 30.87
N GLY A 696 3.67 12.99 30.30
CA GLY A 696 3.51 11.72 31.02
C GLY A 696 4.79 10.89 31.00
N CYS A 697 5.01 10.13 29.93
CA CYS A 697 6.10 9.14 29.85
C CYS A 697 7.50 9.74 29.65
N SER A 698 7.61 11.00 29.19
CA SER A 698 8.88 11.64 28.77
C SER A 698 9.68 10.95 27.64
N GLU A 699 9.22 9.82 27.12
CA GLU A 699 9.87 9.06 26.03
C GLU A 699 9.52 9.65 24.66
N ALA A 700 8.22 9.86 24.40
CA ALA A 700 7.79 10.50 23.15
C ALA A 700 8.16 11.99 23.12
N ARG A 701 8.48 12.49 21.93
CA ARG A 701 8.94 13.87 21.69
C ARG A 701 8.19 14.51 20.53
N TYR A 702 7.86 15.78 20.64
CA TYR A 702 6.98 16.47 19.69
C TYR A 702 7.54 17.85 19.31
N CYS A 703 7.31 18.26 18.06
CA CYS A 703 7.63 19.62 17.62
C CYS A 703 6.81 20.65 18.41
N ASP A 704 5.52 20.37 18.58
CA ASP A 704 4.53 21.23 19.21
C ASP A 704 3.32 20.42 19.74
N GLU A 705 2.32 21.13 20.26
CA GLU A 705 1.07 20.56 20.78
C GLU A 705 0.23 19.89 19.68
N SER A 706 0.32 20.35 18.43
CA SER A 706 -0.42 19.76 17.31
C SER A 706 0.10 18.35 17.01
N CYS A 707 1.42 18.18 16.88
CA CYS A 707 2.04 16.87 16.69
C CYS A 707 1.71 15.90 17.84
N GLN A 708 1.66 16.40 19.08
CA GLN A 708 1.27 15.59 20.23
C GLN A 708 -0.19 15.14 20.14
N LYS A 709 -1.13 16.04 19.83
CA LYS A 709 -2.56 15.72 19.68
C LYS A 709 -2.82 14.68 18.59
N GLN A 710 -2.12 14.80 17.46
CA GLN A 710 -2.27 13.87 16.34
C GLN A 710 -1.72 12.48 16.68
N HIS A 711 -0.57 12.39 17.35
CA HIS A 711 -0.01 11.10 17.79
C HIS A 711 -0.77 10.48 18.97
N TRP A 712 -1.51 11.27 19.75
CA TRP A 712 -2.09 10.83 21.03
C TRP A 712 -2.97 9.58 20.90
N LYS A 713 -3.75 9.44 19.82
CA LYS A 713 -4.62 8.28 19.61
C LYS A 713 -3.84 6.96 19.62
N ALA A 714 -2.67 6.92 19.00
CA ALA A 714 -1.79 5.76 18.98
C ALA A 714 -0.95 5.65 20.27
N HIS A 715 -0.37 6.77 20.72
CA HIS A 715 0.57 6.78 21.84
C HIS A 715 -0.08 6.58 23.22
N LYS A 716 -1.37 6.89 23.40
CA LYS A 716 -2.03 6.91 24.72
C LYS A 716 -1.86 5.59 25.50
N ARG A 717 -1.95 4.44 24.81
CA ARG A 717 -1.79 3.11 25.43
C ARG A 717 -0.34 2.89 25.88
N GLU A 718 0.62 3.17 25.00
CA GLU A 718 2.05 3.07 25.27
C GLU A 718 2.49 4.01 26.41
N CYS A 719 2.01 5.25 26.40
CA CYS A 719 2.30 6.26 27.43
C CYS A 719 1.90 5.76 28.83
N ARG A 720 0.72 5.14 28.96
CA ARG A 720 0.26 4.57 30.24
C ARG A 720 1.20 3.48 30.74
N VAL A 721 1.61 2.55 29.87
CA VAL A 721 2.53 1.46 30.24
C VAL A 721 3.87 2.02 30.72
N LEU A 722 4.44 2.98 29.99
CA LEU A 722 5.73 3.58 30.33
C LEU A 722 5.71 4.43 31.62
N VAL A 723 4.57 5.04 31.95
CA VAL A 723 4.41 5.78 33.20
C VAL A 723 4.37 4.82 34.41
N HIS A 724 3.67 3.69 34.30
CA HIS A 724 3.58 2.72 35.41
C HIS A 724 4.91 1.97 35.63
N GLY A 725 5.60 1.57 34.56
CA GLY A 725 6.90 0.91 34.67
C GLY A 725 8.03 1.76 35.26
N ARG A 726 7.87 3.09 35.34
CA ARG A 726 8.81 3.97 36.07
C ARG A 726 8.49 4.07 37.57
N ALA A 727 7.22 3.99 37.96
CA ALA A 727 6.82 3.98 39.38
C ALA A 727 7.34 2.72 40.10
N ASP A 728 7.39 1.59 39.40
CA ASP A 728 7.95 0.34 39.92
C ASP A 728 9.50 0.32 39.91
N ALA A 729 10.14 1.13 39.06
CA ALA A 729 11.61 1.22 39.00
C ALA A 729 12.23 2.23 39.99
N ASP A 730 11.50 3.30 40.35
CA ASP A 730 11.92 4.27 41.37
C ASP A 730 11.69 3.76 42.81
N SER A 731 10.86 2.73 43.01
CA SER A 731 10.65 2.10 44.33
C SER A 731 11.76 1.13 44.74
N ASP A 732 12.51 0.57 43.78
CA ASP A 732 13.67 -0.31 44.02
C ASP A 732 15.00 0.46 44.23
N ALA A 733 15.00 1.79 44.13
CA ALA A 733 16.21 2.61 44.27
C ALA A 733 16.49 3.14 45.69
N VAL A 734 15.68 2.78 46.68
CA VAL A 734 15.89 3.13 48.10
C VAL A 734 16.33 1.90 48.88
N LEU A 735 17.64 1.66 48.93
CA LEU A 735 18.24 0.72 49.89
C LEU A 735 18.45 1.43 51.24
N PRO A 736 18.03 0.86 52.38
CA PRO A 736 18.38 1.40 53.67
C PRO A 736 19.83 1.06 54.05
N SER A 737 20.44 2.01 54.77
CA SER A 737 21.75 1.99 55.42
C SER A 737 22.01 0.78 56.31
#